data_AF-A0A847ETT6-F1
#
_entry.id   AF-A0A847ETT6-F1
#
_cell.length_a   1.000
_cell.length_b   1.000
_cell.length_c   1.000
_cell.angle_alpha   90.00
_cell.angle_beta   90.00
_cell.angle_gamma   90.00
#
_symmetry.space_group_name_H-M   'P 1'
#
loop_
_entity.id
_entity.type
_entity.pdbx_description
1 polymer ?
#
loop_
_entity_poly.entity_id
_entity_poly.type
_entity_poly.pdbx_seq_one_letter_code
_entity_poly.pdbx_strand_id
1 'polypeptide(L)'
;MKGKQKREKGKYWLFFVLNIFLLIGIWYEFNSNSHLLKVIAQKPIDIEVVNVSTTDAWIYWKAPKEGLHTLLFKEVSDIGEFEEVNNIGISTDLVDDKRVFYSNIQDLKPDTLYAFQIKSEDKVWDVTDSFRTKEISEEIQLPEVVSGNGDVMSLLLVDMGDEKLMIDTQYHGTYAFDSKGKEYKATRYSTYFSQEELKEKLALILNSPVYGATGANCKVGIDVNTSGFVPSKSKVIDIIDRWVGGCLLGGYPETCYEDVYCKGLSLGVDPAFLITIWAHESGGSNYAYQPIVEDFGIHGLSSVPVANFTKQIEHFINTQAQPSYISSCTWAGPNPTTFSKELIMWGARYWKGQCSSEESLAYGKQYVEGINQVYGWFTNKTLEWPLTRTKDTSTCSYTTAQTNTAYNSCTQKGTQIPNPDPEPPDGKKTVINMEMSTIDKQCLDQDGCWCRYGPDFVSGQDRPMLAPNYKQICTTDYKVIDPDPNPDPEPDPDPDPDPDPEPDPGVTCTGPDNKPGKEDILVGQVCEDVGGCECFKGSIKTENYFKDVSCGIKCTEENPDPEPLPPICCLKDQSVSWITPTQCSGEVLEGVSKYDCSLKEVNIEIKRNVSFYQALKIVNSNEVPINSAKELIEYSEGKILVVGEFLNNEWVKLVKYNNGDISGQDFNLELGKAYLIISAEEFEIPITSISLPFKEIDLTNLLGWNLVPSGYFDGIAQYTTDILTDQDFEYISQVAVWDDELSSFNYTIEDLDVPEGTDEMFGTYHDISTQQGIFVRISQ
;
A
#
# COMPACT_ATOMS: atom_id res chain seq x y z
N MET A 1 34.65 -96.72 13.89
CA MET A 1 34.57 -95.43 13.18
C MET A 1 33.19 -94.73 13.18
N LYS A 2 32.06 -95.37 13.59
CA LYS A 2 30.73 -94.72 13.55
C LYS A 2 30.41 -93.74 14.69
N GLY A 3 31.10 -93.81 15.83
CA GLY A 3 30.87 -92.92 16.99
C GLY A 3 31.52 -91.53 16.88
N LYS A 4 32.66 -91.41 16.20
CA LYS A 4 33.39 -90.14 16.04
C LYS A 4 32.70 -89.18 15.05
N GLN A 5 32.19 -89.73 13.94
CA GLN A 5 31.51 -88.99 12.89
C GLN A 5 30.13 -88.42 13.31
N LYS A 6 29.39 -89.12 14.19
CA LYS A 6 28.09 -88.64 14.72
C LYS A 6 28.27 -87.51 15.74
N ARG A 7 29.36 -87.54 16.51
CA ARG A 7 29.72 -86.51 17.50
C ARG A 7 30.26 -85.24 16.85
N GLU A 8 30.95 -85.35 15.71
CA GLU A 8 31.37 -84.20 14.89
C GLU A 8 30.19 -83.53 14.19
N LYS A 9 29.29 -84.29 13.52
CA LYS A 9 28.08 -83.71 12.88
C LYS A 9 27.17 -82.99 13.87
N GLY A 10 27.01 -83.52 15.09
CA GLY A 10 26.26 -82.84 16.16
C GLY A 10 26.88 -81.52 16.60
N LYS A 11 28.23 -81.43 16.64
CA LYS A 11 28.93 -80.17 16.92
C LYS A 11 28.76 -79.16 15.79
N TYR A 12 28.90 -79.56 14.53
CA TYR A 12 28.70 -78.67 13.38
C TYR A 12 27.26 -78.16 13.29
N TRP A 13 26.27 -79.01 13.59
CA TRP A 13 24.86 -78.57 13.65
C TRP A 13 24.60 -77.61 14.82
N LEU A 14 25.19 -77.88 16.00
CA LEU A 14 25.10 -76.96 17.13
C LEU A 14 25.76 -75.60 16.81
N PHE A 15 26.94 -75.60 16.20
CA PHE A 15 27.60 -74.37 15.74
C PHE A 15 26.79 -73.64 14.67
N PHE A 16 26.18 -74.36 13.73
CA PHE A 16 25.33 -73.76 12.69
C PHE A 16 24.09 -73.10 13.28
N VAL A 17 23.39 -73.78 14.20
CA VAL A 17 22.24 -73.22 14.92
C VAL A 17 22.65 -72.02 15.78
N LEU A 18 23.79 -72.09 16.47
CA LEU A 18 24.29 -70.98 17.29
C LEU A 18 24.67 -69.77 16.44
N ASN A 19 25.25 -69.97 15.24
CA ASN A 19 25.53 -68.89 14.29
C ASN A 19 24.24 -68.28 13.72
N ILE A 20 23.20 -69.07 13.47
CA ILE A 20 21.89 -68.55 13.06
C ILE A 20 21.29 -67.67 14.16
N PHE A 21 21.31 -68.12 15.42
CA PHE A 21 20.83 -67.29 16.54
C PHE A 21 21.66 -66.01 16.71
N LEU A 22 22.98 -66.06 16.48
CA LEU A 22 23.84 -64.88 16.48
C LEU A 22 23.51 -63.92 15.33
N LEU A 23 23.27 -64.43 14.12
CA LEU A 23 22.86 -63.61 12.97
C LEU A 23 21.47 -63.00 13.16
N ILE A 24 20.53 -63.75 13.73
CA ILE A 24 19.20 -63.23 14.10
C ILE A 24 19.34 -62.16 15.18
N GLY A 25 20.21 -62.36 16.17
CA GLY A 25 20.50 -61.36 17.21
C GLY A 25 21.11 -60.09 16.64
N ILE A 26 22.13 -60.21 15.78
CA ILE A 26 22.76 -59.06 15.10
C ILE A 26 21.76 -58.33 14.20
N TRP A 27 20.93 -59.07 13.47
CA TRP A 27 19.88 -58.49 12.62
C TRP A 27 18.81 -57.76 13.44
N TYR A 28 18.37 -58.35 14.57
CA TYR A 28 17.43 -57.74 15.49
C TYR A 28 18.00 -56.45 16.11
N GLU A 29 19.24 -56.48 16.60
CA GLU A 29 19.93 -55.31 17.13
C GLU A 29 20.08 -54.22 16.07
N PHE A 30 20.50 -54.58 14.85
CA PHE A 30 20.64 -53.61 13.74
C PHE A 30 19.29 -52.97 13.36
N ASN A 31 18.22 -53.77 13.29
CA ASN A 31 16.88 -53.26 12.95
C ASN A 31 16.28 -52.43 14.09
N SER A 32 16.47 -52.83 15.35
CA SER A 32 16.06 -52.06 16.52
C SER A 32 16.78 -50.71 16.57
N ASN A 33 18.09 -50.71 16.30
CA ASN A 33 18.88 -49.48 16.26
C ASN A 33 18.47 -48.58 15.07
N SER A 34 18.15 -49.17 13.90
CA SER A 34 17.61 -48.41 12.76
C SER A 34 16.25 -47.78 13.06
N HIS A 35 15.35 -48.52 13.73
CA HIS A 35 14.06 -47.98 14.17
C HIS A 35 14.25 -46.86 15.20
N LEU A 36 15.12 -47.06 16.19
CA LEU A 36 15.44 -46.04 17.19
C LEU A 36 16.00 -44.77 16.54
N LEU A 37 16.89 -44.90 15.56
CA LEU A 37 17.43 -43.75 14.81
C LEU A 37 16.33 -43.02 14.01
N LYS A 38 15.38 -43.75 13.41
CA LYS A 38 14.22 -43.14 12.74
C LYS A 38 13.34 -42.37 13.71
N VAL A 39 13.03 -42.94 14.87
CA VAL A 39 12.26 -42.26 15.91
C VAL A 39 13.02 -41.04 16.44
N ILE A 40 14.32 -41.15 16.74
CA ILE A 40 15.13 -40.01 17.21
C ILE A 40 15.19 -38.88 16.17
N ALA A 41 15.22 -39.21 14.87
CA ALA A 41 15.21 -38.20 13.82
C ALA A 41 13.94 -37.34 13.87
N GLN A 42 12.79 -37.90 14.21
CA GLN A 42 11.51 -37.17 14.31
C GLN A 42 11.42 -36.25 15.54
N LYS A 43 12.47 -36.10 16.35
CA LYS A 43 12.42 -35.25 17.54
C LYS A 43 12.23 -33.78 17.13
N PRO A 44 11.22 -33.07 17.68
CA PRO A 44 11.09 -31.63 17.46
C PRO A 44 12.26 -30.88 18.09
N ILE A 45 12.70 -29.82 17.42
CA ILE A 45 13.80 -28.95 17.82
C ILE A 45 13.40 -27.49 17.62
N ASP A 46 14.14 -26.56 18.23
CA ASP A 46 13.93 -25.12 18.04
C ASP A 46 12.48 -24.71 18.33
N ILE A 47 11.97 -25.16 19.50
CA ILE A 47 10.58 -24.95 19.90
C ILE A 47 10.47 -23.56 20.49
N GLU A 48 9.60 -22.72 19.93
CA GLU A 48 9.39 -21.35 20.36
C GLU A 48 7.92 -21.11 20.67
N VAL A 49 7.66 -20.61 21.88
CA VAL A 49 6.33 -20.11 22.28
C VAL A 49 6.37 -18.59 22.18
N VAL A 50 5.48 -18.05 21.37
CA VAL A 50 5.53 -16.66 20.90
C VAL A 50 4.12 -16.07 20.84
N ASN A 51 4.03 -14.74 20.75
CA ASN A 51 2.77 -14.01 20.59
C ASN A 51 1.75 -14.41 21.68
N VAL A 52 2.21 -14.61 22.92
CA VAL A 52 1.34 -15.03 24.03
C VAL A 52 0.46 -13.85 24.46
N SER A 53 -0.86 -14.04 24.41
CA SER A 53 -1.84 -13.06 24.89
C SER A 53 -2.52 -13.53 26.19
N THR A 54 -3.60 -12.86 26.58
CA THR A 54 -4.50 -13.30 27.65
C THR A 54 -5.27 -14.58 27.29
N THR A 55 -5.50 -14.85 26.01
CA THR A 55 -6.43 -15.90 25.54
C THR A 55 -5.87 -16.79 24.43
N ASP A 56 -4.70 -16.49 23.88
CA ASP A 56 -4.06 -17.30 22.84
C ASP A 56 -2.54 -17.33 22.97
N ALA A 57 -1.92 -18.29 22.27
CA ALA A 57 -0.48 -18.40 22.13
C ALA A 57 -0.12 -19.17 20.87
N TRP A 58 0.97 -18.78 20.21
CA TRP A 58 1.51 -19.52 19.09
C TRP A 58 2.68 -20.40 19.52
N ILE A 59 2.73 -21.62 18.99
CA ILE A 59 3.86 -22.53 19.18
C ILE A 59 4.42 -22.91 17.82
N TYR A 60 5.70 -22.62 17.62
CA TYR A 60 6.47 -23.00 16.44
C TYR A 60 7.49 -24.06 16.81
N TRP A 61 7.74 -25.02 15.92
CA TRP A 61 8.86 -25.95 16.08
C TRP A 61 9.37 -26.44 14.73
N LYS A 62 10.63 -26.86 14.70
CA LYS A 62 11.24 -27.48 13.53
C LYS A 62 11.31 -29.00 13.68
N ALA A 63 11.13 -29.70 12.57
CA ALA A 63 11.27 -31.14 12.49
C ALA A 63 11.73 -31.58 11.08
N PRO A 64 12.16 -32.84 10.87
CA PRO A 64 12.56 -33.31 9.55
C PRO A 64 11.46 -33.17 8.50
N LYS A 65 11.87 -33.17 7.23
CA LYS A 65 10.99 -33.03 6.07
C LYS A 65 9.95 -34.14 5.90
N GLU A 66 10.17 -35.28 6.52
CA GLU A 66 9.29 -36.44 6.46
C GLU A 66 8.70 -36.69 7.86
N GLY A 67 7.38 -36.90 7.90
CA GLY A 67 6.63 -37.15 9.12
C GLY A 67 5.61 -36.05 9.43
N LEU A 68 4.52 -36.46 10.07
CA LEU A 68 3.54 -35.54 10.65
C LEU A 68 3.80 -35.32 12.14
N HIS A 69 3.55 -34.09 12.58
CA HIS A 69 3.58 -33.70 13.97
C HIS A 69 2.23 -33.11 14.36
N THR A 70 1.77 -33.44 15.56
CA THR A 70 0.60 -32.81 16.18
C THR A 70 0.98 -32.20 17.52
N LEU A 71 0.21 -31.20 17.93
CA LEU A 71 0.41 -30.47 19.17
C LEU A 71 -0.67 -30.89 20.17
N LEU A 72 -0.24 -31.16 21.40
CA LEU A 72 -1.08 -31.56 22.52
C LEU A 72 -0.90 -30.51 23.62
N PHE A 73 -1.96 -30.03 24.24
CA PHE A 73 -1.86 -29.06 25.34
C PHE A 73 -2.86 -29.33 26.45
N LYS A 74 -2.60 -28.80 27.64
CA LYS A 74 -3.57 -28.77 28.74
C LYS A 74 -3.24 -27.72 29.78
N GLU A 75 -4.25 -27.32 30.54
CA GLU A 75 -4.04 -26.55 31.76
C GLU A 75 -3.27 -27.39 32.79
N VAL A 76 -2.23 -26.81 33.42
CA VAL A 76 -1.40 -27.55 34.40
C VAL A 76 -2.19 -27.94 35.66
N SER A 77 -3.20 -27.13 36.02
CA SER A 77 -4.09 -27.43 37.14
C SER A 77 -5.05 -28.59 36.85
N ASP A 78 -5.24 -28.93 35.57
CA ASP A 78 -6.15 -29.98 35.12
C ASP A 78 -5.48 -31.37 35.17
N ILE A 79 -6.19 -32.29 35.83
CA ILE A 79 -5.82 -33.72 35.93
C ILE A 79 -6.28 -34.53 34.71
N GLY A 80 -6.98 -33.90 33.77
CA GLY A 80 -7.40 -34.47 32.49
C GLY A 80 -6.25 -34.85 31.54
N GLU A 81 -6.64 -35.50 30.44
CA GLU A 81 -5.75 -35.83 29.33
C GLU A 81 -5.39 -34.57 28.53
N PHE A 82 -4.29 -34.62 27.77
CA PHE A 82 -3.94 -33.52 26.86
C PHE A 82 -4.93 -33.46 25.70
N GLU A 83 -5.33 -32.25 25.33
CA GLU A 83 -6.17 -31.95 24.17
C GLU A 83 -5.31 -31.82 22.92
N GLU A 84 -5.78 -32.37 21.79
CA GLU A 84 -5.08 -32.30 20.50
C GLU A 84 -5.52 -31.08 19.70
N VAL A 85 -4.56 -30.31 19.20
CA VAL A 85 -4.84 -29.12 18.39
C VAL A 85 -5.13 -29.55 16.95
N ASN A 86 -6.30 -29.12 16.44
CA ASN A 86 -6.82 -29.59 15.16
C ASN A 86 -6.14 -28.96 13.94
N ASN A 87 -5.61 -27.74 14.06
CA ASN A 87 -5.05 -26.99 12.95
C ASN A 87 -3.54 -26.79 13.11
N ILE A 88 -2.76 -27.54 12.33
CA ILE A 88 -1.30 -27.43 12.30
C ILE A 88 -0.89 -26.88 10.93
N GLY A 89 -0.32 -25.67 10.94
CA GLY A 89 0.36 -25.09 9.80
C GLY A 89 1.69 -25.78 9.54
N ILE A 90 2.03 -25.96 8.26
CA ILE A 90 3.29 -26.58 7.84
C ILE A 90 3.90 -25.75 6.73
N SER A 91 5.13 -25.27 6.95
CA SER A 91 5.96 -24.66 5.92
C SER A 91 7.30 -25.39 5.79
N THR A 92 8.00 -25.17 4.68
CA THR A 92 9.31 -25.78 4.44
C THR A 92 10.39 -24.71 4.56
N ASP A 93 11.33 -24.92 5.48
CA ASP A 93 12.56 -24.15 5.55
C ASP A 93 13.58 -24.74 4.60
N LEU A 94 13.73 -24.11 3.43
CA LEU A 94 14.66 -24.55 2.40
C LEU A 94 16.13 -24.32 2.78
N VAL A 95 16.41 -23.41 3.73
CA VAL A 95 17.79 -23.12 4.16
C VAL A 95 18.29 -24.21 5.09
N ASP A 96 17.46 -24.63 6.04
CA ASP A 96 17.81 -25.66 7.04
C ASP A 96 17.41 -27.09 6.62
N ASP A 97 16.76 -27.25 5.46
CA ASP A 97 16.14 -28.49 4.95
C ASP A 97 15.24 -29.18 5.99
N LYS A 98 14.38 -28.38 6.64
CA LYS A 98 13.43 -28.82 7.68
C LYS A 98 12.02 -28.38 7.35
N ARG A 99 11.04 -28.99 8.01
CA ARG A 99 9.69 -28.42 8.11
C ARG A 99 9.58 -27.57 9.36
N VAL A 100 8.90 -26.46 9.21
CA VAL A 100 8.44 -25.63 10.30
C VAL A 100 6.98 -25.95 10.50
N PHE A 101 6.65 -26.40 11.69
CA PHE A 101 5.29 -26.62 12.12
C PHE A 101 4.90 -25.50 13.06
N TYR A 102 3.66 -25.07 12.97
CA TYR A 102 3.16 -23.99 13.81
C TYR A 102 1.68 -24.13 14.06
N SER A 103 1.23 -23.65 15.20
CA SER A 103 -0.17 -23.70 15.57
C SER A 103 -0.49 -22.60 16.57
N ASN A 104 -1.67 -22.00 16.43
CA ASN A 104 -2.24 -21.08 17.39
C ASN A 104 -3.17 -21.87 18.32
N ILE A 105 -2.89 -21.83 19.62
CA ILE A 105 -3.77 -22.38 20.64
C ILE A 105 -4.69 -21.26 21.11
N GLN A 106 -5.98 -21.41 20.83
CA GLN A 106 -7.01 -20.44 21.16
C GLN A 106 -7.74 -20.84 22.45
N ASP A 107 -8.64 -19.97 22.89
CA ASP A 107 -9.59 -20.23 23.97
C ASP A 107 -8.97 -20.46 25.34
N LEU A 108 -7.77 -19.92 25.55
CA LEU A 108 -7.07 -20.03 26.82
C LEU A 108 -7.66 -19.07 27.86
N LYS A 109 -7.64 -19.50 29.12
CA LYS A 109 -7.92 -18.63 30.26
C LYS A 109 -6.77 -17.66 30.51
N PRO A 110 -7.03 -16.40 30.90
CA PRO A 110 -6.01 -15.46 31.35
C PRO A 110 -5.28 -15.92 32.61
N ASP A 111 -4.04 -15.45 32.81
CA ASP A 111 -3.13 -15.81 33.91
C ASP A 111 -3.08 -17.31 34.25
N THR A 112 -3.10 -18.15 33.22
CA THR A 112 -3.21 -19.59 33.39
C THR A 112 -1.98 -20.27 32.82
N LEU A 113 -1.43 -21.21 33.58
CA LEU A 113 -0.27 -21.99 33.19
C LEU A 113 -0.72 -23.21 32.38
N TYR A 114 -0.24 -23.31 31.14
CA TYR A 114 -0.47 -24.44 30.25
C TYR A 114 0.82 -25.23 30.05
N ALA A 115 0.68 -26.55 29.95
CA ALA A 115 1.73 -27.45 29.50
C ALA A 115 1.38 -27.95 28.10
N PHE A 116 2.38 -28.15 27.26
CA PHE A 116 2.19 -28.74 25.94
C PHE A 116 3.20 -29.85 25.65
N GLN A 117 2.86 -30.69 24.67
CA GLN A 117 3.65 -31.80 24.17
C GLN A 117 3.52 -31.87 22.66
N ILE A 118 4.59 -32.30 21.99
CA ILE A 118 4.58 -32.51 20.55
C ILE A 118 4.61 -34.01 20.29
N LYS A 119 3.69 -34.49 19.45
CA LYS A 119 3.59 -35.89 19.05
C LYS A 119 4.03 -36.04 17.61
N SER A 120 5.04 -36.87 17.36
CA SER A 120 5.33 -37.37 16.02
C SER A 120 4.60 -38.70 15.80
N GLU A 121 4.65 -39.22 14.56
CA GLU A 121 3.99 -40.49 14.18
C GLU A 121 4.28 -41.65 15.13
N ASP A 122 5.54 -41.80 15.55
CA ASP A 122 5.99 -42.96 16.33
C ASP A 122 6.15 -42.68 17.83
N LYS A 123 6.05 -41.40 18.27
CA LYS A 123 6.36 -41.02 19.64
C LYS A 123 5.73 -39.71 20.09
N VAL A 124 5.18 -39.71 21.31
CA VAL A 124 4.92 -38.47 22.06
C VAL A 124 6.23 -38.01 22.70
N TRP A 125 6.67 -36.81 22.36
CA TRP A 125 7.87 -36.23 22.91
C TRP A 125 7.53 -35.54 24.22
N ASP A 126 8.06 -36.09 25.31
CA ASP A 126 8.01 -35.49 26.65
C ASP A 126 8.99 -34.31 26.73
N VAL A 127 8.77 -33.33 25.84
CA VAL A 127 9.31 -31.98 25.95
C VAL A 127 8.20 -31.20 26.63
N THR A 128 8.00 -31.45 27.92
CA THR A 128 6.99 -30.72 28.70
C THR A 128 7.52 -29.31 28.92
N ASP A 129 7.30 -28.44 27.93
CA ASP A 129 7.42 -27.01 28.09
C ASP A 129 6.07 -26.42 28.50
N SER A 130 6.13 -25.26 29.13
CA SER A 130 4.96 -24.60 29.67
C SER A 130 5.01 -23.12 29.37
N PHE A 131 3.84 -22.52 29.19
CA PHE A 131 3.70 -21.08 29.05
C PHE A 131 2.53 -20.61 29.91
N ARG A 132 2.60 -19.34 30.32
CA ARG A 132 1.54 -18.69 31.09
C ARG A 132 0.93 -17.60 30.21
N THR A 133 -0.38 -17.64 30.03
CA THR A 133 -1.12 -16.55 29.39
C THR A 133 -1.02 -15.27 30.23
N LYS A 134 -1.10 -14.12 29.58
CA LYS A 134 -0.99 -12.82 30.27
C LYS A 134 -2.15 -12.62 31.25
N GLU A 135 -1.88 -11.86 32.32
CA GLU A 135 -2.90 -11.34 33.22
C GLU A 135 -3.77 -10.29 32.49
N ILE A 136 -5.01 -10.12 32.95
CA ILE A 136 -6.00 -9.19 32.36
C ILE A 136 -5.64 -7.70 32.62
N SER A 137 -4.64 -7.38 33.46
CA SER A 137 -4.20 -6.00 33.76
C SER A 137 -2.72 -5.97 34.20
N GLU A 138 -1.94 -4.88 34.19
CA GLU A 138 -2.24 -3.46 34.34
C GLU A 138 -1.01 -2.60 33.94
N GLU A 139 -0.77 -2.30 32.66
CA GLU A 139 -0.04 -1.09 32.22
C GLU A 139 -0.19 -0.98 30.70
N ILE A 140 -0.83 0.10 30.24
CA ILE A 140 -0.79 0.47 28.83
C ILE A 140 0.60 1.08 28.63
N GLN A 141 1.50 0.30 28.07
CA GLN A 141 2.72 0.84 27.48
C GLN A 141 2.39 1.30 26.07
N LEU A 142 2.76 2.54 25.75
CA LEU A 142 2.61 3.11 24.42
C LEU A 142 3.33 2.20 23.42
N PRO A 143 2.70 1.89 22.27
CA PRO A 143 3.37 1.08 21.27
C PRO A 143 4.57 1.85 20.72
N GLU A 144 5.78 1.40 21.04
CA GLU A 144 6.99 1.90 20.39
C GLU A 144 7.21 1.03 19.16
N VAL A 145 6.58 1.44 18.07
CA VAL A 145 6.68 0.76 16.78
C VAL A 145 8.11 0.89 16.29
N VAL A 146 8.81 -0.23 16.31
CA VAL A 146 10.13 -0.35 15.70
C VAL A 146 9.94 -1.02 14.35
N SER A 147 10.38 -0.33 13.31
CA SER A 147 10.48 -0.88 11.97
C SER A 147 11.89 -1.38 11.70
N GLY A 148 11.99 -2.39 10.84
CA GLY A 148 13.27 -2.93 10.43
C GLY A 148 13.20 -3.66 9.09
N ASN A 149 14.37 -3.87 8.52
CA ASN A 149 14.54 -4.69 7.33
C ASN A 149 14.97 -6.10 7.76
N GLY A 150 14.28 -7.09 7.22
CA GLY A 150 14.54 -8.51 7.37
C GLY A 150 14.73 -9.19 6.02
N ASP A 151 14.73 -10.52 6.04
CA ASP A 151 14.66 -11.29 4.81
C ASP A 151 13.19 -11.38 4.37
N VAL A 152 12.93 -11.21 3.08
CA VAL A 152 11.65 -11.53 2.44
C VAL A 152 11.21 -12.97 2.77
N MET A 153 9.90 -13.22 2.79
CA MET A 153 9.17 -14.46 3.07
C MET A 153 9.82 -15.31 4.17
N SER A 154 10.02 -14.66 5.31
CA SER A 154 10.72 -15.23 6.44
C SER A 154 9.93 -15.01 7.72
N LEU A 155 10.05 -15.97 8.63
CA LEU A 155 9.61 -15.79 10.01
C LEU A 155 10.78 -15.22 10.81
N LEU A 156 10.58 -14.05 11.40
CA LEU A 156 11.51 -13.39 12.31
C LEU A 156 11.09 -13.63 13.75
N LEU A 157 11.98 -14.24 14.52
CA LEU A 157 11.86 -14.31 15.98
C LEU A 157 12.44 -13.03 16.58
N VAL A 158 11.57 -12.22 17.16
CA VAL A 158 11.93 -11.06 17.97
C VAL A 158 11.90 -11.45 19.43
N ASP A 159 13.05 -11.37 20.08
CA ASP A 159 13.22 -11.69 21.50
C ASP A 159 13.43 -10.38 22.30
N MET A 160 12.47 -10.06 23.16
CA MET A 160 12.50 -8.91 24.09
C MET A 160 12.84 -9.35 25.53
N GLY A 161 13.37 -10.56 25.71
CA GLY A 161 13.78 -11.12 27.00
C GLY A 161 12.65 -11.85 27.74
N ASP A 162 11.59 -11.14 28.11
CA ASP A 162 10.39 -11.72 28.77
C ASP A 162 9.26 -12.04 27.80
N GLU A 163 9.30 -11.45 26.60
CA GLU A 163 8.30 -11.62 25.56
C GLU A 163 9.00 -11.96 24.24
N LYS A 164 8.40 -12.88 23.49
CA LYS A 164 8.86 -13.28 22.16
C LYS A 164 7.74 -13.12 21.16
N LEU A 165 8.07 -12.58 20.01
CA LEU A 165 7.16 -12.42 18.88
C LEU A 165 7.72 -13.16 17.67
N MET A 166 6.84 -13.82 16.93
CA MET A 166 7.11 -14.29 15.58
C MET A 166 6.44 -13.34 14.60
N ILE A 167 7.24 -12.71 13.74
CA ILE A 167 6.76 -11.78 12.73
C ILE A 167 6.97 -12.41 11.36
N ASP A 168 5.93 -12.41 10.54
CA ASP A 168 6.04 -12.80 9.14
C ASP A 168 6.38 -11.57 8.28
N THR A 169 7.53 -11.61 7.60
CA THR A 169 7.98 -10.50 6.73
C THR A 169 7.36 -10.51 5.34
N GLN A 170 6.60 -11.55 4.99
CA GLN A 170 5.88 -11.69 3.73
C GLN A 170 6.71 -11.32 2.50
N TYR A 171 6.14 -10.80 1.42
CA TYR A 171 6.88 -10.57 0.17
C TYR A 171 7.86 -9.39 0.21
N HIS A 172 7.73 -8.50 1.20
CA HIS A 172 8.43 -7.21 1.23
C HIS A 172 9.71 -7.24 2.07
N GLY A 173 9.86 -8.21 2.98
CA GLY A 173 11.10 -8.35 3.75
C GLY A 173 11.30 -7.24 4.78
N THR A 174 10.25 -6.51 5.10
CA THR A 174 10.22 -5.51 6.16
C THR A 174 9.36 -6.03 7.30
N TYR A 175 9.56 -5.48 8.50
CA TYR A 175 8.74 -5.82 9.65
C TYR A 175 8.57 -4.59 10.55
N ALA A 176 7.45 -4.57 11.26
CA ALA A 176 7.19 -3.61 12.32
C ALA A 176 6.56 -4.36 13.50
N PHE A 177 6.92 -3.98 14.73
CA PHE A 177 6.30 -4.51 15.93
C PHE A 177 6.41 -3.50 17.07
N ASP A 178 5.58 -3.71 18.09
CA ASP A 178 5.65 -2.94 19.32
C ASP A 178 6.75 -3.48 20.25
N SER A 179 7.82 -2.69 20.40
CA SER A 179 8.92 -3.01 21.32
C SER A 179 8.62 -2.69 22.77
N LYS A 180 7.58 -1.89 23.05
CA LYS A 180 7.25 -1.35 24.38
C LYS A 180 8.45 -0.66 25.07
N GLY A 181 9.33 -0.07 24.26
CA GLY A 181 10.59 0.54 24.72
C GLY A 181 11.61 -0.42 25.30
N LYS A 182 11.47 -1.73 25.06
CA LYS A 182 12.43 -2.76 25.47
C LYS A 182 13.52 -2.94 24.41
N GLU A 183 14.73 -3.23 24.87
CA GLU A 183 15.75 -3.76 23.97
C GLU A 183 15.29 -5.09 23.39
N TYR A 184 15.53 -5.29 22.09
CA TYR A 184 15.09 -6.48 21.39
C TYR A 184 16.20 -7.04 20.50
N LYS A 185 16.07 -8.32 20.18
CA LYS A 185 16.91 -9.00 19.19
C LYS A 185 16.02 -9.67 18.15
N ALA A 186 16.05 -9.15 16.93
CA ALA A 186 15.43 -9.80 15.78
C ALA A 186 16.39 -10.84 15.19
N THR A 187 15.93 -12.07 15.02
CA THR A 187 16.68 -13.15 14.37
C THR A 187 15.79 -13.90 13.40
N ARG A 188 16.32 -14.30 12.25
CA ARG A 188 15.58 -15.16 11.33
C ARG A 188 15.36 -16.54 11.96
N TYR A 189 14.09 -16.88 12.18
CA TYR A 189 13.69 -18.19 12.66
C TYR A 189 13.61 -19.19 11.51
N SER A 190 12.94 -18.84 10.41
CA SER A 190 12.89 -19.68 9.21
C SER A 190 12.64 -18.87 7.95
N THR A 191 12.83 -19.50 6.80
CA THR A 191 12.32 -19.03 5.50
C THR A 191 11.21 -19.94 5.03
N TYR A 192 10.30 -19.46 4.18
CA TYR A 192 9.25 -20.30 3.61
C TYR A 192 9.06 -20.12 2.10
N PHE A 193 10.08 -19.62 1.39
CA PHE A 193 10.09 -19.62 -0.08
C PHE A 193 9.81 -21.02 -0.63
N SER A 194 8.99 -21.11 -1.67
CA SER A 194 8.86 -22.33 -2.46
C SER A 194 10.17 -22.62 -3.22
N GLN A 195 10.35 -23.87 -3.65
CA GLN A 195 11.49 -24.21 -4.53
C GLN A 195 11.47 -23.41 -5.84
N GLU A 196 10.30 -22.95 -6.28
CA GLU A 196 10.11 -22.17 -7.49
C GLU A 196 10.58 -20.73 -7.26
N GLU A 197 10.14 -20.08 -6.17
CA GLU A 197 10.57 -18.74 -5.77
C GLU A 197 12.05 -18.68 -5.38
N LEU A 198 12.57 -19.71 -4.72
CA LEU A 198 14.01 -19.82 -4.48
C LEU A 198 14.76 -19.98 -5.79
N LYS A 199 14.26 -20.74 -6.77
CA LYS A 199 14.90 -20.83 -8.10
C LYS A 199 14.84 -19.51 -8.85
N GLU A 200 13.75 -18.75 -8.74
CA GLU A 200 13.62 -17.42 -9.33
C GLU A 200 14.56 -16.41 -8.67
N LYS A 201 14.64 -16.39 -7.34
CA LYS A 201 15.57 -15.54 -6.57
C LYS A 201 17.03 -15.96 -6.74
N LEU A 202 17.29 -17.26 -6.74
CA LEU A 202 18.62 -17.79 -6.98
C LEU A 202 19.00 -17.59 -8.47
N ALA A 203 18.05 -17.54 -9.40
CA ALA A 203 18.28 -17.09 -10.76
C ALA A 203 18.57 -15.58 -10.80
N LEU A 204 17.91 -14.74 -9.99
CA LEU A 204 18.24 -13.31 -9.83
C LEU A 204 19.63 -13.09 -9.23
N ILE A 205 20.05 -13.91 -8.26
CA ILE A 205 21.33 -13.80 -7.55
C ILE A 205 22.48 -14.49 -8.31
N LEU A 206 22.26 -15.68 -8.88
CA LEU A 206 23.28 -16.42 -9.66
C LEU A 206 23.36 -15.97 -11.12
N ASN A 207 22.27 -15.43 -11.68
CA ASN A 207 22.32 -14.66 -12.94
C ASN A 207 22.40 -13.16 -12.67
N SER A 208 22.74 -12.70 -11.46
CA SER A 208 23.52 -11.47 -11.33
C SER A 208 24.93 -11.86 -11.68
N PRO A 209 25.37 -11.69 -12.93
CA PRO A 209 26.78 -11.83 -13.16
C PRO A 209 27.40 -10.66 -12.39
N VAL A 210 28.52 -10.90 -11.76
CA VAL A 210 29.52 -9.84 -11.56
C VAL A 210 30.03 -9.43 -12.96
N TYR A 211 29.15 -8.90 -13.82
CA TYR A 211 29.47 -7.95 -14.86
C TYR A 211 29.07 -6.62 -14.23
N GLY A 212 30.03 -5.74 -13.94
CA GLY A 212 29.70 -4.39 -13.51
C GLY A 212 28.63 -3.83 -14.44
N ALA A 213 27.49 -3.40 -13.89
CA ALA A 213 26.27 -3.12 -14.63
C ALA A 213 26.56 -2.20 -15.83
N THR A 214 26.73 -2.78 -17.01
CA THR A 214 26.78 -2.05 -18.27
C THR A 214 25.36 -2.03 -18.82
N GLY A 215 24.87 -0.86 -19.25
CA GLY A 215 23.54 -0.76 -19.87
C GLY A 215 23.43 -1.54 -21.18
N ALA A 216 22.34 -1.31 -21.93
CA ALA A 216 22.08 -2.02 -23.19
C ALA A 216 23.30 -2.01 -24.11
N ASN A 217 23.82 -3.20 -24.42
CA ASN A 217 25.08 -3.40 -25.16
C ASN A 217 24.94 -3.17 -26.68
N CYS A 218 24.04 -2.28 -27.08
CA CYS A 218 23.81 -1.87 -28.46
C CYS A 218 25.04 -1.17 -29.05
N LYS A 219 25.07 -1.07 -30.38
CA LYS A 219 26.09 -0.33 -31.12
C LYS A 219 25.74 1.16 -31.21
N VAL A 220 26.68 2.01 -30.83
CA VAL A 220 26.54 3.47 -30.85
C VAL A 220 27.53 4.08 -31.83
N GLY A 221 27.28 5.30 -32.29
CA GLY A 221 28.12 5.95 -33.30
C GLY A 221 28.01 5.30 -34.68
N ILE A 222 26.82 4.82 -35.04
CA ILE A 222 26.53 4.26 -36.37
C ILE A 222 26.31 5.42 -37.34
N ASP A 223 27.04 5.44 -38.46
CA ASP A 223 26.85 6.46 -39.50
C ASP A 223 25.65 6.09 -40.36
N VAL A 224 24.64 6.97 -40.47
CA VAL A 224 23.44 6.72 -41.26
C VAL A 224 23.34 7.72 -42.41
N ASN A 225 23.31 7.21 -43.64
CA ASN A 225 23.52 7.97 -44.87
C ASN A 225 22.26 8.66 -45.46
N THR A 226 21.12 8.62 -44.78
CA THR A 226 19.84 9.15 -45.29
C THR A 226 19.11 9.98 -44.24
N SER A 227 18.35 11.00 -44.66
CA SER A 227 17.49 11.80 -43.78
C SER A 227 16.02 11.37 -43.90
N GLY A 228 15.30 11.23 -42.78
CA GLY A 228 13.83 11.01 -42.77
C GLY A 228 13.38 9.60 -42.34
N PHE A 229 13.94 9.07 -41.26
CA PHE A 229 13.56 7.76 -40.71
C PHE A 229 12.14 7.75 -40.15
N VAL A 230 11.46 6.62 -40.32
CA VAL A 230 10.15 6.34 -39.70
C VAL A 230 10.26 5.06 -38.86
N PRO A 231 9.88 5.09 -37.58
CA PRO A 231 9.60 6.29 -36.79
C PRO A 231 10.85 7.17 -36.62
N SER A 232 10.67 8.48 -36.42
CA SER A 232 11.82 9.37 -36.15
C SER A 232 12.39 9.12 -34.76
N LYS A 233 13.70 9.27 -34.59
CA LYS A 233 14.38 9.13 -33.30
C LYS A 233 13.70 9.91 -32.18
N SER A 234 13.36 11.18 -32.43
CA SER A 234 12.66 12.03 -31.46
C SER A 234 11.29 11.47 -31.05
N LYS A 235 10.55 10.86 -31.98
CA LYS A 235 9.25 10.26 -31.70
C LYS A 235 9.38 8.96 -30.90
N VAL A 236 10.46 8.21 -31.14
CA VAL A 236 10.80 7.02 -30.36
C VAL A 236 11.16 7.37 -28.93
N ILE A 237 12.02 8.37 -28.73
CA ILE A 237 12.38 8.89 -27.41
C ILE A 237 11.12 9.36 -26.65
N ASP A 238 10.32 10.24 -27.27
CA ASP A 238 9.07 10.76 -26.68
C ASP A 238 8.09 9.66 -26.24
N ILE A 239 7.95 8.57 -26.99
CA ILE A 239 7.06 7.47 -26.62
C ILE A 239 7.68 6.58 -25.55
N ILE A 240 8.96 6.22 -25.69
CA ILE A 240 9.63 5.30 -24.77
C ILE A 240 9.85 5.94 -23.40
N ASP A 241 10.25 7.21 -23.32
CA ASP A 241 10.46 7.88 -22.04
C ASP A 241 9.16 8.01 -21.24
N ARG A 242 7.99 8.10 -21.91
CA ARG A 242 6.67 8.10 -21.24
C ARG A 242 6.08 6.71 -21.02
N TRP A 243 6.74 5.67 -21.52
CA TRP A 243 6.21 4.30 -21.52
C TRP A 243 6.16 3.69 -20.12
N VAL A 244 7.18 3.97 -19.30
CA VAL A 244 7.30 3.50 -17.91
C VAL A 244 7.29 4.71 -16.98
N GLY A 245 6.10 5.08 -16.49
CA GLY A 245 5.86 6.33 -15.74
C GLY A 245 6.78 6.55 -14.55
N GLY A 246 7.15 5.49 -13.81
CA GLY A 246 8.05 5.56 -12.65
C GLY A 246 9.53 5.46 -12.96
N CYS A 247 9.94 5.30 -14.23
CA CYS A 247 11.35 5.17 -14.60
C CYS A 247 11.63 5.73 -16.00
N LEU A 248 11.25 6.99 -16.19
CA LEU A 248 11.25 7.69 -17.49
C LEU A 248 12.63 7.71 -18.15
N LEU A 249 13.71 7.85 -17.37
CA LEU A 249 15.06 7.93 -17.91
C LEU A 249 15.80 6.59 -18.02
N GLY A 250 15.16 5.47 -17.63
CA GLY A 250 15.79 4.16 -17.58
C GLY A 250 15.95 3.45 -18.94
N GLY A 251 15.08 3.75 -19.92
CA GLY A 251 15.16 3.19 -21.27
C GLY A 251 16.32 3.77 -22.08
N TYR A 252 16.70 3.10 -23.18
CA TYR A 252 17.82 3.48 -24.07
C TYR A 252 17.42 4.02 -25.46
N PRO A 253 16.29 4.75 -25.67
CA PRO A 253 15.86 5.18 -26.99
C PRO A 253 16.83 6.19 -27.65
N GLU A 254 17.57 6.99 -26.88
CA GLU A 254 18.56 7.93 -27.42
C GLU A 254 19.84 7.22 -27.87
N THR A 255 20.20 6.15 -27.16
CA THR A 255 21.49 5.48 -27.31
C THR A 255 21.41 4.35 -28.32
N CYS A 256 20.35 3.54 -28.27
CA CYS A 256 20.23 2.31 -29.05
C CYS A 256 19.33 2.42 -30.28
N TYR A 257 18.66 3.55 -30.51
CA TYR A 257 17.74 3.71 -31.64
C TYR A 257 18.38 3.41 -33.00
N GLU A 258 19.58 3.95 -33.27
CA GLU A 258 20.26 3.71 -34.55
C GLU A 258 20.57 2.23 -34.75
N ASP A 259 20.93 1.49 -33.70
CA ASP A 259 21.23 0.06 -33.79
C ASP A 259 19.98 -0.77 -34.07
N VAL A 260 18.87 -0.49 -33.38
CA VAL A 260 17.56 -1.14 -33.66
C VAL A 260 17.16 -0.88 -35.11
N TYR A 261 17.24 0.38 -35.53
CA TYR A 261 16.86 0.81 -36.87
C TYR A 261 17.71 0.12 -37.94
N CYS A 262 19.03 0.18 -37.80
CA CYS A 262 19.99 -0.34 -38.77
C CYS A 262 20.04 -1.88 -38.81
N LYS A 263 19.81 -2.57 -37.68
CA LYS A 263 19.64 -4.04 -37.67
C LYS A 263 18.37 -4.44 -38.42
N GLY A 264 17.26 -3.73 -38.24
CA GLY A 264 16.05 -3.93 -39.04
C GLY A 264 16.30 -3.80 -40.54
N LEU A 265 16.96 -2.71 -40.96
CA LEU A 265 17.31 -2.51 -42.37
C LEU A 265 18.19 -3.63 -42.92
N SER A 266 19.32 -3.92 -42.26
CA SER A 266 20.34 -4.85 -42.77
C SER A 266 19.90 -6.32 -42.75
N LEU A 267 19.04 -6.69 -41.80
CA LEU A 267 18.57 -8.06 -41.63
C LEU A 267 17.17 -8.30 -42.22
N GLY A 268 16.50 -7.24 -42.71
CA GLY A 268 15.29 -7.36 -43.52
C GLY A 268 14.00 -7.47 -42.72
N VAL A 269 13.94 -6.79 -41.57
CA VAL A 269 12.72 -6.64 -40.76
C VAL A 269 12.34 -5.16 -40.72
N ASP A 270 11.04 -4.85 -40.72
CA ASP A 270 10.59 -3.46 -40.64
C ASP A 270 11.11 -2.79 -39.35
N PRO A 271 11.95 -1.73 -39.45
CA PRO A 271 12.45 -1.01 -38.28
C PRO A 271 11.33 -0.46 -37.40
N ALA A 272 10.22 -0.02 -37.99
CA ALA A 272 9.09 0.49 -37.22
C ALA A 272 8.46 -0.61 -36.36
N PHE A 273 8.33 -1.81 -36.91
CA PHE A 273 7.85 -2.97 -36.16
C PHE A 273 8.84 -3.41 -35.07
N LEU A 274 10.14 -3.43 -35.36
CA LEU A 274 11.15 -3.73 -34.34
C LEU A 274 11.11 -2.76 -33.17
N ILE A 275 11.01 -1.46 -33.45
CA ILE A 275 10.90 -0.42 -32.44
C ILE A 275 9.59 -0.57 -31.65
N THR A 276 8.50 -0.95 -32.30
CA THR A 276 7.24 -1.28 -31.63
C THR A 276 7.40 -2.40 -30.61
N ILE A 277 8.01 -3.52 -30.99
CA ILE A 277 8.22 -4.65 -30.07
C ILE A 277 9.14 -4.27 -28.92
N TRP A 278 10.24 -3.58 -29.25
CA TRP A 278 11.20 -3.09 -28.26
C TRP A 278 10.55 -2.19 -27.21
N ALA A 279 9.74 -1.22 -27.64
CA ALA A 279 8.99 -0.35 -26.74
C ALA A 279 7.95 -1.13 -25.92
N HIS A 280 7.12 -1.94 -26.59
CA HIS A 280 5.99 -2.64 -25.98
C HIS A 280 6.40 -3.63 -24.90
N GLU A 281 7.54 -4.32 -25.06
CA GLU A 281 7.95 -5.37 -24.12
C GLU A 281 8.81 -4.88 -22.98
N SER A 282 9.67 -3.88 -23.23
CA SER A 282 10.76 -3.57 -22.31
C SER A 282 10.89 -2.08 -21.97
N GLY A 283 10.03 -1.22 -22.53
CA GLY A 283 10.22 0.22 -22.43
C GLY A 283 11.57 0.66 -23.00
N GLY A 284 12.04 0.00 -24.06
CA GLY A 284 13.32 0.31 -24.68
C GLY A 284 14.54 -0.18 -23.90
N SER A 285 14.54 -1.45 -23.47
CA SER A 285 15.58 -2.06 -22.64
C SER A 285 15.74 -1.37 -21.28
N ASN A 286 14.63 -1.07 -20.60
CA ASN A 286 14.64 -0.36 -19.32
C ASN A 286 15.10 -1.27 -18.16
N TYR A 287 16.40 -1.62 -18.17
CA TYR A 287 17.04 -2.43 -17.13
C TYR A 287 17.16 -1.71 -15.78
N ALA A 288 16.90 -0.39 -15.74
CA ALA A 288 16.81 0.37 -14.51
C ALA A 288 15.49 0.10 -13.78
N TYR A 289 14.39 0.04 -14.53
CA TYR A 289 13.07 -0.30 -14.01
C TYR A 289 12.97 -1.77 -13.60
N GLN A 290 13.42 -2.67 -14.47
CA GLN A 290 13.40 -4.11 -14.22
C GLN A 290 14.71 -4.74 -14.72
N PRO A 291 15.64 -5.12 -13.82
CA PRO A 291 16.97 -5.63 -14.22
C PRO A 291 16.95 -6.89 -15.08
N ILE A 292 15.87 -7.68 -14.97
CA ILE A 292 15.64 -8.90 -15.75
C ILE A 292 14.64 -8.71 -16.90
N VAL A 293 14.35 -7.47 -17.31
CA VAL A 293 13.44 -7.26 -18.44
C VAL A 293 14.05 -7.87 -19.70
N GLU A 294 13.24 -8.68 -20.37
CA GLU A 294 13.60 -9.35 -21.61
C GLU A 294 13.11 -8.50 -22.79
N ASP A 295 13.95 -8.38 -23.81
CA ASP A 295 13.64 -7.70 -25.06
C ASP A 295 13.31 -8.75 -26.14
N PHE A 296 12.33 -8.45 -26.99
CA PHE A 296 12.03 -9.21 -28.19
C PHE A 296 11.67 -10.70 -27.94
N GLY A 297 10.94 -10.97 -26.86
CA GLY A 297 10.23 -12.24 -26.64
C GLY A 297 11.12 -13.46 -26.45
N ILE A 298 12.28 -13.31 -25.80
CA ILE A 298 13.28 -14.37 -25.62
C ILE A 298 12.99 -15.34 -24.46
N HIS A 299 11.83 -15.21 -23.82
CA HIS A 299 11.49 -15.90 -22.58
C HIS A 299 11.79 -17.41 -22.60
N GLY A 300 12.56 -17.87 -21.60
CA GLY A 300 12.92 -19.28 -21.43
C GLY A 300 14.08 -19.78 -22.30
N LEU A 301 14.79 -18.91 -23.03
CA LEU A 301 15.93 -19.29 -23.88
C LEU A 301 17.28 -19.13 -23.18
N SER A 302 17.80 -20.22 -22.59
CA SER A 302 19.14 -20.23 -21.95
C SER A 302 20.31 -19.78 -22.84
N SER A 303 20.18 -19.86 -24.17
CA SER A 303 21.22 -19.44 -25.12
C SER A 303 21.28 -17.92 -25.38
N VAL A 304 20.22 -17.19 -24.99
CA VAL A 304 20.10 -15.74 -25.19
C VAL A 304 19.99 -15.10 -23.80
N PRO A 305 21.08 -14.50 -23.27
CA PRO A 305 21.06 -13.93 -21.94
C PRO A 305 20.09 -12.75 -21.84
N VAL A 306 19.43 -12.63 -20.69
CA VAL A 306 18.69 -11.44 -20.27
C VAL A 306 19.65 -10.23 -20.23
N ALA A 307 19.14 -9.04 -20.52
CA ALA A 307 19.91 -7.79 -20.61
C ALA A 307 21.07 -7.79 -21.62
N ASN A 308 21.09 -8.73 -22.58
CA ASN A 308 22.01 -8.73 -23.72
C ASN A 308 21.28 -8.29 -24.98
N PHE A 309 20.98 -6.99 -25.07
CA PHE A 309 20.26 -6.36 -26.17
C PHE A 309 20.64 -6.92 -27.56
N THR A 310 21.94 -7.01 -27.88
CA THR A 310 22.39 -7.47 -29.21
C THR A 310 21.99 -8.92 -29.49
N LYS A 311 22.18 -9.84 -28.55
CA LYS A 311 21.79 -11.24 -28.76
C LYS A 311 20.27 -11.40 -28.83
N GLN A 312 19.52 -10.62 -28.05
CA GLN A 312 18.06 -10.65 -28.03
C GLN A 312 17.46 -10.20 -29.36
N ILE A 313 17.86 -9.01 -29.84
CA ILE A 313 17.36 -8.48 -31.12
C ILE A 313 17.77 -9.37 -32.31
N GLU A 314 18.99 -9.90 -32.31
CA GLU A 314 19.46 -10.80 -33.37
C GLU A 314 18.71 -12.14 -33.37
N HIS A 315 18.38 -12.68 -32.20
CA HIS A 315 17.53 -13.86 -32.11
C HIS A 315 16.18 -13.59 -32.75
N PHE A 316 15.47 -12.58 -32.27
CA PHE A 316 14.13 -12.22 -32.73
C PHE A 316 14.06 -12.00 -34.24
N ILE A 317 15.00 -11.23 -34.78
CA ILE A 317 15.05 -10.96 -36.21
C ILE A 317 15.24 -12.24 -37.03
N ASN A 318 16.11 -13.16 -36.58
CA ASN A 318 16.44 -14.37 -37.33
C ASN A 318 15.43 -15.51 -37.14
N THR A 319 14.60 -15.46 -36.09
CA THR A 319 13.64 -16.52 -35.75
C THR A 319 12.21 -16.01 -35.82
N GLN A 320 11.80 -15.18 -34.85
CA GLN A 320 10.42 -14.81 -34.58
C GLN A 320 9.84 -13.86 -35.62
N ALA A 321 10.63 -12.91 -36.14
CA ALA A 321 10.17 -11.97 -37.16
C ALA A 321 10.04 -12.60 -38.56
N GLN A 322 10.56 -13.81 -38.77
CA GLN A 322 10.57 -14.45 -40.08
C GLN A 322 9.24 -15.13 -40.41
N PRO A 323 8.79 -15.15 -41.69
CA PRO A 323 7.56 -15.84 -42.05
C PRO A 323 7.56 -17.34 -41.74
N SER A 324 8.74 -17.97 -41.73
CA SER A 324 8.91 -19.37 -41.34
C SER A 324 8.51 -19.64 -39.88
N TYR A 325 8.50 -18.63 -39.01
CA TYR A 325 8.13 -18.76 -37.60
C TYR A 325 6.73 -19.33 -37.42
N ILE A 326 5.80 -19.02 -38.31
CA ILE A 326 4.42 -19.52 -38.25
C ILE A 326 4.12 -20.61 -39.28
N SER A 327 5.14 -21.15 -39.96
CA SER A 327 4.94 -22.13 -41.04
C SER A 327 4.25 -23.42 -40.59
N SER A 328 4.31 -23.75 -39.30
CA SER A 328 3.62 -24.91 -38.71
C SER A 328 2.25 -24.58 -38.08
N CYS A 329 1.80 -23.33 -38.15
CA CYS A 329 0.54 -22.89 -37.56
C CYS A 329 -0.64 -23.19 -38.51
N THR A 330 -1.82 -23.46 -37.93
CA THR A 330 -3.04 -23.76 -38.69
C THR A 330 -4.17 -22.88 -38.21
N TRP A 331 -4.87 -22.21 -39.12
CA TRP A 331 -6.02 -21.38 -38.76
C TRP A 331 -7.22 -22.23 -38.33
N ALA A 332 -7.68 -22.05 -37.10
CA ALA A 332 -8.81 -22.79 -36.51
C ALA A 332 -10.05 -21.92 -36.20
N GLY A 333 -10.01 -20.61 -36.45
CA GLY A 333 -11.10 -19.68 -36.12
C GLY A 333 -11.95 -19.21 -37.30
N PRO A 334 -12.94 -18.32 -37.08
CA PRO A 334 -13.64 -17.62 -38.16
C PRO A 334 -12.69 -16.70 -38.94
N ASN A 335 -13.00 -16.35 -40.19
CA ASN A 335 -12.15 -15.41 -40.94
C ASN A 335 -12.11 -14.03 -40.24
N PRO A 336 -10.91 -13.50 -39.93
CA PRO A 336 -10.80 -12.21 -39.27
C PRO A 336 -11.10 -11.07 -40.26
N THR A 337 -11.66 -9.97 -39.74
CA THR A 337 -12.05 -8.79 -40.52
C THR A 337 -11.06 -7.63 -40.43
N THR A 338 -10.20 -7.62 -39.40
CA THR A 338 -9.31 -6.48 -39.07
C THR A 338 -7.85 -6.76 -39.38
N PHE A 339 -7.34 -7.92 -38.95
CA PHE A 339 -5.94 -8.32 -39.15
C PHE A 339 -5.88 -9.59 -40.01
N SER A 340 -4.75 -9.81 -40.69
CA SER A 340 -4.54 -11.04 -41.43
C SER A 340 -4.47 -12.26 -40.50
N LYS A 341 -4.80 -13.44 -41.04
CA LYS A 341 -4.71 -14.70 -40.29
C LYS A 341 -3.28 -14.95 -39.80
N GLU A 342 -2.33 -14.65 -40.68
CA GLU A 342 -0.90 -14.81 -40.47
C GLU A 342 -0.41 -13.95 -39.29
N LEU A 343 -0.85 -12.70 -39.21
CA LEU A 343 -0.46 -11.81 -38.12
C LEU A 343 -1.01 -12.28 -36.77
N ILE A 344 -2.26 -12.76 -36.74
CA ILE A 344 -2.87 -13.32 -35.52
C ILE A 344 -2.18 -14.64 -35.11
N MET A 345 -1.87 -15.53 -36.05
CA MET A 345 -1.11 -16.75 -35.77
C MET A 345 0.29 -16.44 -35.25
N TRP A 346 0.92 -15.38 -35.78
CA TRP A 346 2.19 -14.88 -35.29
C TRP A 346 2.08 -14.40 -33.84
N GLY A 347 1.13 -13.52 -33.54
CA GLY A 347 0.91 -13.01 -32.19
C GLY A 347 0.59 -14.13 -31.19
N ALA A 348 -0.19 -15.13 -31.61
CA ALA A 348 -0.51 -16.30 -30.78
C ALA A 348 0.75 -17.09 -30.43
N ARG A 349 1.55 -17.44 -31.45
CA ARG A 349 2.79 -18.19 -31.25
C ARG A 349 3.77 -17.41 -30.39
N TYR A 350 3.84 -16.11 -30.63
CA TYR A 350 4.76 -15.21 -29.95
C TYR A 350 4.42 -15.05 -28.47
N TRP A 351 3.15 -14.88 -28.12
CA TRP A 351 2.72 -14.67 -26.73
C TRP A 351 2.56 -15.96 -25.93
N LYS A 352 2.02 -17.02 -26.54
CA LYS A 352 1.63 -18.26 -25.83
C LYS A 352 2.42 -19.50 -26.26
N GLY A 353 3.33 -19.39 -27.22
CA GLY A 353 4.04 -20.53 -27.82
C GLY A 353 3.17 -21.44 -28.70
N GLN A 354 1.86 -21.19 -28.77
CA GLN A 354 0.86 -21.96 -29.52
C GLN A 354 0.14 -21.07 -30.54
N CYS A 355 -0.28 -21.61 -31.69
CA CYS A 355 -0.82 -20.77 -32.78
C CYS A 355 -1.87 -21.45 -33.66
N SER A 356 -2.53 -22.50 -33.15
CA SER A 356 -3.43 -23.34 -33.97
C SER A 356 -4.76 -23.70 -33.31
N SER A 357 -4.99 -23.32 -32.04
CA SER A 357 -6.29 -23.52 -31.36
C SER A 357 -7.09 -22.22 -31.35
N GLU A 358 -8.43 -22.29 -31.35
CA GLU A 358 -9.28 -21.10 -31.25
C GLU A 358 -8.90 -20.23 -30.04
N GLU A 359 -8.61 -20.84 -28.90
CA GLU A 359 -8.13 -20.16 -27.70
C GLU A 359 -6.80 -19.41 -27.93
N SER A 360 -5.79 -20.08 -28.49
CA SER A 360 -4.49 -19.44 -28.78
C SER A 360 -4.64 -18.28 -29.77
N LEU A 361 -5.53 -18.41 -30.76
CA LEU A 361 -5.79 -17.37 -31.75
C LEU A 361 -6.53 -16.16 -31.16
N ALA A 362 -7.36 -16.36 -30.14
CA ALA A 362 -7.98 -15.26 -29.40
C ALA A 362 -6.92 -14.42 -28.67
N TYR A 363 -5.99 -15.07 -27.96
CA TYR A 363 -4.84 -14.38 -27.36
C TYR A 363 -3.97 -13.71 -28.42
N GLY A 364 -3.69 -14.39 -29.53
CA GLY A 364 -2.92 -13.80 -30.62
C GLY A 364 -3.56 -12.53 -31.19
N LYS A 365 -4.89 -12.50 -31.29
CA LYS A 365 -5.62 -11.31 -31.72
C LYS A 365 -5.46 -10.16 -30.72
N GLN A 366 -5.64 -10.43 -29.43
CA GLN A 366 -5.47 -9.43 -28.37
C GLN A 366 -4.05 -8.87 -28.35
N TYR A 367 -3.03 -9.72 -28.50
CA TYR A 367 -1.63 -9.27 -28.60
C TYR A 367 -1.41 -8.36 -29.80
N VAL A 368 -1.92 -8.77 -30.97
CA VAL A 368 -1.82 -7.98 -32.21
C VAL A 368 -2.52 -6.63 -32.08
N GLU A 369 -3.67 -6.57 -31.40
CA GLU A 369 -4.37 -5.31 -31.11
C GLU A 369 -3.50 -4.36 -30.26
N GLY A 370 -2.86 -4.88 -29.21
CA GLY A 370 -1.94 -4.10 -28.37
C GLY A 370 -0.75 -3.55 -29.15
N ILE A 371 0.01 -4.41 -29.84
CA ILE A 371 1.18 -3.93 -30.62
C ILE A 371 0.77 -3.06 -31.81
N ASN A 372 -0.41 -3.25 -32.39
CA ASN A 372 -0.91 -2.40 -33.48
C ASN A 372 -1.20 -0.97 -33.00
N GLN A 373 -1.67 -0.82 -31.76
CA GLN A 373 -1.84 0.50 -31.15
C GLN A 373 -0.50 1.24 -31.04
N VAL A 374 0.53 0.56 -30.53
CA VAL A 374 1.89 1.10 -30.41
C VAL A 374 2.52 1.40 -31.76
N TYR A 375 2.37 0.48 -32.72
CA TYR A 375 2.81 0.68 -34.10
C TYR A 375 2.13 1.90 -34.75
N GLY A 376 0.85 2.11 -34.45
CA GLY A 376 0.10 3.30 -34.83
C GLY A 376 0.71 4.59 -34.26
N TRP A 377 1.18 4.59 -33.01
CA TRP A 377 1.82 5.77 -32.40
C TRP A 377 3.12 6.17 -33.11
N PHE A 378 3.83 5.20 -33.69
CA PHE A 378 5.08 5.41 -34.41
C PHE A 378 4.89 5.75 -35.89
N THR A 379 3.86 5.20 -36.54
CA THR A 379 3.76 5.21 -38.01
C THR A 379 2.48 5.85 -38.55
N ASN A 380 1.45 6.02 -37.72
CA ASN A 380 0.08 6.31 -38.13
C ASN A 380 -0.49 5.30 -39.15
N LYS A 381 0.00 4.06 -39.15
CA LYS A 381 -0.45 2.96 -40.02
C LYS A 381 -0.91 1.77 -39.20
N THR A 382 -1.66 0.89 -39.85
CA THR A 382 -2.00 -0.44 -39.33
C THR A 382 -0.84 -1.39 -39.59
N LEU A 383 -0.54 -2.26 -38.62
CA LEU A 383 0.46 -3.31 -38.76
C LEU A 383 -0.02 -4.38 -39.74
N GLU A 384 0.82 -4.75 -40.70
CA GLU A 384 0.51 -5.72 -41.75
C GLU A 384 1.55 -6.85 -41.78
N TRP A 385 1.11 -8.01 -42.26
CA TRP A 385 2.00 -9.16 -42.51
C TRP A 385 2.44 -9.19 -43.99
N PRO A 386 3.70 -9.54 -44.31
CA PRO A 386 4.77 -9.98 -43.41
C PRO A 386 5.50 -8.82 -42.72
N LEU A 387 6.10 -9.12 -41.57
CA LEU A 387 6.90 -8.18 -40.76
C LEU A 387 8.27 -7.85 -41.38
N THR A 388 8.59 -8.50 -42.50
CA THR A 388 9.87 -8.41 -43.20
C THR A 388 9.87 -7.39 -44.32
N ARG A 389 11.04 -6.85 -44.63
CA ARG A 389 11.29 -5.95 -45.76
C ARG A 389 12.51 -6.37 -46.55
N THR A 390 12.72 -5.74 -47.72
CA THR A 390 13.97 -5.91 -48.48
C THR A 390 15.17 -5.44 -47.65
N LYS A 391 16.21 -6.27 -47.57
CA LYS A 391 17.46 -5.96 -46.86
C LYS A 391 18.15 -4.76 -47.49
N ASP A 392 18.62 -3.85 -46.64
CA ASP A 392 19.41 -2.68 -47.01
C ASP A 392 20.65 -2.61 -46.10
N THR A 393 21.81 -2.83 -46.69
CA THR A 393 23.12 -2.82 -46.02
C THR A 393 23.93 -1.58 -46.33
N SER A 394 23.38 -0.66 -47.13
CA SER A 394 24.08 0.54 -47.62
C SER A 394 23.75 1.80 -46.82
N THR A 395 22.58 1.83 -46.20
CA THR A 395 22.10 2.99 -45.42
C THR A 395 22.86 3.20 -44.12
N CYS A 396 23.33 2.14 -43.45
CA CYS A 396 24.01 2.22 -42.17
C CYS A 396 25.44 1.67 -42.24
N SER A 397 26.40 2.40 -41.68
CA SER A 397 27.79 1.96 -41.51
C SER A 397 28.15 1.80 -40.04
N TYR A 398 28.63 0.60 -39.69
CA TYR A 398 29.11 0.27 -38.34
C TYR A 398 30.62 0.50 -38.17
N THR A 399 31.29 1.15 -39.12
CA THR A 399 32.76 1.30 -39.15
C THR A 399 33.34 2.03 -37.93
N THR A 400 32.59 2.99 -37.41
CA THR A 400 32.93 3.84 -36.27
C THR A 400 32.23 3.38 -34.99
N ALA A 401 31.43 2.30 -35.08
CA ALA A 401 30.52 1.95 -34.02
C ALA A 401 31.22 1.29 -32.83
N GLN A 402 30.83 1.70 -31.63
CA GLN A 402 31.32 1.14 -30.36
C GLN A 402 30.19 0.44 -29.62
N THR A 403 30.52 -0.44 -28.68
CA THR A 403 29.50 -1.03 -27.79
C THR A 403 29.20 -0.06 -26.67
N ASN A 404 27.92 0.26 -26.48
CA ASN A 404 27.50 1.02 -25.31
C ASN A 404 27.80 0.23 -24.04
N THR A 405 28.36 0.92 -23.04
CA THR A 405 28.60 0.39 -21.70
C THR A 405 27.95 1.25 -20.63
N ALA A 406 27.42 2.42 -20.99
CA ALA A 406 26.77 3.33 -20.06
C ALA A 406 25.45 2.72 -19.57
N TYR A 407 25.22 2.82 -18.27
CA TYR A 407 24.01 2.36 -17.59
C TYR A 407 23.13 3.57 -17.25
N ASN A 408 21.85 3.48 -17.61
CA ASN A 408 20.83 4.46 -17.22
C ASN A 408 20.24 4.08 -15.86
N SER A 409 19.81 5.08 -15.11
CA SER A 409 18.95 4.94 -13.92
C SER A 409 17.60 5.58 -14.20
N CYS A 410 16.65 5.44 -13.29
CA CYS A 410 15.34 6.08 -13.44
C CYS A 410 15.40 7.62 -13.42
N THR A 411 16.46 8.21 -12.84
CA THR A 411 16.63 9.66 -12.67
C THR A 411 17.76 10.27 -13.49
N GLN A 412 18.62 9.44 -14.11
CA GLN A 412 19.76 9.92 -14.91
C GLN A 412 20.12 8.95 -16.04
N LYS A 413 20.28 9.49 -17.26
CA LYS A 413 20.88 8.77 -18.40
C LYS A 413 22.40 8.66 -18.21
N GLY A 414 22.97 7.48 -18.45
CA GLY A 414 24.41 7.27 -18.40
C GLY A 414 25.13 8.09 -19.47
N THR A 415 26.24 8.74 -19.12
CA THR A 415 27.07 9.48 -20.11
C THR A 415 28.13 8.56 -20.70
N GLN A 416 28.32 8.63 -22.03
CA GLN A 416 29.46 7.99 -22.69
C GLN A 416 30.68 8.88 -22.55
N ILE A 417 31.59 8.54 -21.63
CA ILE A 417 32.95 9.09 -21.67
C ILE A 417 33.86 7.99 -22.24
N PRO A 418 34.60 8.25 -23.34
CA PRO A 418 35.65 7.34 -23.77
C PRO A 418 36.74 7.34 -22.69
N ASN A 419 36.95 6.16 -22.10
CA ASN A 419 37.87 5.94 -20.99
C ASN A 419 39.27 6.55 -21.26
N PRO A 420 39.87 7.21 -20.27
CA PRO A 420 41.14 6.70 -19.75
C PRO A 420 41.10 6.52 -18.23
N ASP A 421 41.92 5.58 -17.76
CA ASP A 421 42.12 5.17 -16.36
C ASP A 421 42.08 6.31 -15.33
N PRO A 422 41.68 6.01 -14.08
CA PRO A 422 41.49 7.00 -13.04
C PRO A 422 42.83 7.54 -12.51
N GLU A 423 42.97 8.86 -12.48
CA GLU A 423 43.83 9.58 -11.52
C GLU A 423 43.02 10.70 -10.81
N PRO A 424 43.39 11.07 -9.56
CA PRO A 424 42.50 11.57 -8.50
C PRO A 424 42.19 13.10 -8.57
N PRO A 425 41.26 13.60 -7.73
CA PRO A 425 40.35 14.72 -8.06
C PRO A 425 40.90 16.11 -7.69
N ASP A 426 40.45 17.15 -8.39
CA ASP A 426 40.53 18.56 -7.96
C ASP A 426 39.48 19.39 -8.74
N GLY A 427 38.65 20.28 -8.20
CA GLY A 427 38.32 20.69 -6.83
C GLY A 427 36.91 21.32 -6.88
N LYS A 428 36.08 21.09 -5.85
CA LYS A 428 34.69 21.59 -5.77
C LYS A 428 34.68 22.96 -5.09
N LYS A 429 34.15 24.01 -5.75
CA LYS A 429 33.83 25.30 -5.09
C LYS A 429 32.68 25.12 -4.09
N THR A 430 32.71 25.82 -2.97
CA THR A 430 31.66 25.74 -1.95
C THR A 430 30.36 26.40 -2.41
N VAL A 431 29.26 25.65 -2.33
CA VAL A 431 27.90 26.15 -2.64
C VAL A 431 27.24 26.64 -1.35
N ILE A 432 26.72 27.87 -1.35
CA ILE A 432 25.96 28.47 -0.25
C ILE A 432 24.48 28.44 -0.64
N ASN A 433 23.71 27.59 0.03
CA ASN A 433 22.25 27.51 -0.16
C ASN A 433 21.54 28.58 0.67
N MET A 434 20.71 29.37 -0.02
CA MET A 434 19.88 30.43 0.55
C MET A 434 18.39 30.03 0.65
N GLU A 435 18.00 28.86 0.14
CA GLU A 435 16.62 28.31 0.06
C GLU A 435 15.84 28.23 1.39
N MET A 436 16.51 28.37 2.54
CA MET A 436 15.89 28.41 3.87
C MET A 436 16.51 29.46 4.79
N SER A 437 17.24 30.44 4.24
CA SER A 437 17.92 31.46 5.06
C SER A 437 17.06 32.70 5.19
N THR A 438 16.71 33.09 6.42
CA THR A 438 16.12 34.40 6.73
C THR A 438 17.17 35.47 7.05
N ILE A 439 18.46 35.10 6.99
CA ILE A 439 19.60 35.97 7.27
C ILE A 439 20.60 35.96 6.11
N ASP A 440 21.27 37.09 5.89
CA ASP A 440 22.30 37.23 4.86
C ASP A 440 23.56 36.41 5.21
N LYS A 441 24.17 35.74 4.24
CA LYS A 441 25.32 34.83 4.44
C LYS A 441 26.57 35.30 3.69
N GLN A 442 27.70 35.40 4.40
CA GLN A 442 28.98 35.82 3.83
C GLN A 442 29.73 34.65 3.17
N CYS A 443 30.32 34.87 1.99
CA CYS A 443 31.21 33.91 1.36
C CYS A 443 32.56 33.85 2.09
N LEU A 444 32.90 32.69 2.65
CA LEU A 444 34.14 32.46 3.39
C LEU A 444 35.15 31.57 2.63
N ASP A 445 34.82 31.12 1.42
CA ASP A 445 35.73 30.37 0.55
C ASP A 445 36.69 31.32 -0.18
N GLN A 446 38.00 31.03 -0.14
CA GLN A 446 39.03 31.87 -0.75
C GLN A 446 39.00 31.82 -2.28
N ASP A 447 38.46 30.75 -2.88
CA ASP A 447 38.33 30.56 -4.33
C ASP A 447 36.97 31.05 -4.89
N GLY A 448 36.16 31.67 -4.02
CA GLY A 448 34.83 32.19 -4.31
C GLY A 448 33.71 31.15 -4.11
N CYS A 449 32.50 31.61 -3.82
CA CYS A 449 31.36 30.75 -3.55
C CYS A 449 30.32 30.81 -4.68
N TRP A 450 29.35 29.90 -4.65
CA TRP A 450 28.12 30.03 -5.45
C TRP A 450 26.91 30.20 -4.54
N CYS A 451 26.16 31.28 -4.69
CA CYS A 451 24.90 31.49 -3.99
C CYS A 451 23.76 30.92 -4.81
N ARG A 452 23.16 29.86 -4.27
CA ARG A 452 22.03 29.16 -4.85
C ARG A 452 20.76 29.58 -4.10
N TYR A 453 19.85 30.21 -4.84
CA TYR A 453 18.58 30.71 -4.33
C TYR A 453 17.44 29.85 -4.89
N GLY A 454 16.40 29.68 -4.07
CA GLY A 454 15.24 28.89 -4.42
C GLY A 454 14.46 29.42 -5.60
N PRO A 455 13.64 28.57 -6.23
CA PRO A 455 12.76 28.99 -7.31
C PRO A 455 11.87 30.15 -6.84
N ASP A 456 11.58 31.08 -7.75
CA ASP A 456 10.67 32.17 -7.46
C ASP A 456 9.24 31.62 -7.43
N PHE A 457 8.68 31.42 -6.23
CA PHE A 457 7.37 30.81 -5.99
C PHE A 457 6.20 31.49 -6.74
N VAL A 458 6.41 32.71 -7.25
CA VAL A 458 5.40 33.47 -8.01
C VAL A 458 5.51 33.23 -9.52
N SER A 459 6.67 32.81 -10.05
CA SER A 459 6.91 32.76 -11.51
C SER A 459 7.45 31.43 -12.05
N GLY A 460 7.89 30.50 -11.20
CA GLY A 460 8.33 29.16 -11.62
C GLY A 460 9.57 29.14 -12.53
N GLN A 461 10.38 30.20 -12.55
CA GLN A 461 11.69 30.21 -13.24
C GLN A 461 12.85 30.03 -12.27
N ASP A 462 13.88 29.27 -12.71
CA ASP A 462 15.16 29.15 -12.00
C ASP A 462 15.84 30.52 -11.86
N ARG A 463 16.19 30.91 -10.62
CA ARG A 463 16.95 32.13 -10.37
C ARG A 463 18.43 31.92 -10.72
N PRO A 464 19.11 32.92 -11.32
CA PRO A 464 20.52 32.78 -11.68
C PRO A 464 21.40 32.61 -10.44
N MET A 465 22.28 31.60 -10.46
CA MET A 465 23.33 31.43 -9.45
C MET A 465 24.31 32.62 -9.50
N LEU A 466 24.53 33.26 -8.36
CA LEU A 466 25.48 34.37 -8.22
C LEU A 466 26.81 33.87 -7.66
N ALA A 467 27.93 34.43 -8.13
CA ALA A 467 29.28 34.04 -7.71
C ALA A 467 29.96 35.15 -6.88
N PRO A 468 29.64 35.29 -5.57
CA PRO A 468 30.37 36.24 -4.72
C PRO A 468 31.83 35.83 -4.56
N ASN A 469 32.72 36.83 -4.49
CA ASN A 469 34.10 36.62 -4.09
C ASN A 469 34.21 36.50 -2.56
N TYR A 470 35.37 36.04 -2.09
CA TYR A 470 35.68 35.95 -0.66
C TYR A 470 35.36 37.26 0.09
N LYS A 471 34.57 37.15 1.17
CA LYS A 471 34.05 38.20 2.07
C LYS A 471 32.85 39.02 1.59
N GLN A 472 32.29 38.75 0.43
CA GLN A 472 31.03 39.39 0.02
C GLN A 472 29.82 38.64 0.58
N ILE A 473 28.72 39.34 0.82
CA ILE A 473 27.53 38.81 1.49
C ILE A 473 26.42 38.56 0.46
N CYS A 474 25.90 37.33 0.44
CA CYS A 474 24.67 36.99 -0.27
C CYS A 474 23.48 37.32 0.60
N THR A 475 22.64 38.22 0.10
CA THR A 475 21.50 38.75 0.83
C THR A 475 20.21 38.00 0.51
N THR A 476 19.26 37.96 1.44
CA THR A 476 17.96 37.29 1.21
C THR A 476 17.11 37.98 0.14
N ASP A 477 17.44 39.23 -0.25
CA ASP A 477 16.84 39.97 -1.37
C ASP A 477 17.57 39.75 -2.72
N TYR A 478 18.36 38.68 -2.83
CA TYR A 478 19.01 38.21 -4.07
C TYR A 478 20.11 39.15 -4.61
N LYS A 479 20.92 39.75 -3.73
CA LYS A 479 22.07 40.61 -4.11
C LYS A 479 23.38 40.12 -3.48
N VAL A 480 24.47 40.73 -3.91
CA VAL A 480 25.80 40.58 -3.31
C VAL A 480 26.25 41.97 -2.83
N ILE A 481 26.53 42.11 -1.52
CA ILE A 481 26.95 43.37 -0.90
C ILE A 481 28.28 43.24 -0.14
N ASP A 482 28.98 44.37 0.05
CA ASP A 482 30.17 44.49 0.91
C ASP A 482 29.77 45.12 2.27
N PRO A 483 30.27 44.66 3.44
CA PRO A 483 29.82 45.14 4.76
C PRO A 483 30.54 46.40 5.28
N ASP A 484 29.84 47.49 5.68
CA ASP A 484 30.09 48.38 6.87
C ASP A 484 29.00 49.51 7.06
N PRO A 485 29.00 50.38 8.13
CA PRO A 485 28.13 50.36 9.33
C PRO A 485 27.05 51.51 9.48
N ASN A 486 25.97 51.18 10.23
CA ASN A 486 24.80 51.87 10.89
C ASN A 486 24.79 53.42 11.24
N PRO A 487 23.73 54.08 11.85
CA PRO A 487 22.28 53.75 12.16
C PRO A 487 21.17 54.89 12.07
N ASP A 488 19.87 54.48 12.10
CA ASP A 488 18.59 54.99 12.75
C ASP A 488 18.00 56.44 12.62
N PRO A 489 16.73 56.78 13.06
CA PRO A 489 15.65 56.06 13.83
C PRO A 489 14.12 56.28 13.44
N GLU A 490 13.23 55.54 14.14
CA GLU A 490 11.74 55.56 14.36
C GLU A 490 11.11 56.85 15.02
N PRO A 491 9.75 57.12 15.15
CA PRO A 491 8.71 56.34 15.94
C PRO A 491 7.16 56.48 15.65
N ASP A 492 6.37 55.71 16.44
CA ASP A 492 4.90 55.43 16.66
C ASP A 492 4.02 56.57 17.31
N PRO A 493 2.73 56.47 17.82
CA PRO A 493 1.60 55.45 17.78
C PRO A 493 0.09 55.96 17.76
N ASP A 494 -0.90 55.01 17.73
CA ASP A 494 -2.31 54.91 18.32
C ASP A 494 -3.52 55.83 17.91
N PRO A 495 -4.85 55.55 18.23
CA PRO A 495 -5.63 54.35 18.68
C PRO A 495 -7.09 54.16 18.06
N ASP A 496 -7.87 53.14 18.50
CA ASP A 496 -9.31 52.76 18.22
C ASP A 496 -10.37 53.52 19.10
N PRO A 497 -11.74 53.59 18.89
CA PRO A 497 -12.70 52.43 19.01
C PRO A 497 -14.19 52.50 18.42
N ASP A 498 -14.93 51.35 18.45
CA ASP A 498 -16.36 51.06 18.83
C ASP A 498 -17.66 51.27 17.93
N PRO A 499 -18.87 50.67 18.23
CA PRO A 499 -19.75 49.89 17.30
C PRO A 499 -21.27 50.32 17.12
N ASP A 500 -22.01 49.57 16.27
CA ASP A 500 -23.46 49.37 15.89
C ASP A 500 -24.66 50.23 16.41
N PRO A 501 -25.78 50.38 15.64
CA PRO A 501 -27.04 49.62 15.95
C PRO A 501 -28.08 49.32 14.82
N GLU A 502 -29.04 48.44 15.19
CA GLU A 502 -30.24 47.82 14.56
C GLU A 502 -31.49 48.71 14.21
N PRO A 503 -32.59 48.17 13.58
CA PRO A 503 -33.68 48.90 12.91
C PRO A 503 -34.96 49.22 13.76
N ASP A 504 -35.79 50.17 13.27
CA ASP A 504 -37.00 50.72 13.92
C ASP A 504 -38.34 50.11 13.38
N PRO A 505 -39.22 49.53 14.22
CA PRO A 505 -40.52 48.94 13.84
C PRO A 505 -41.70 49.88 14.15
N GLY A 506 -42.38 50.44 13.13
CA GLY A 506 -43.52 51.33 13.41
C GLY A 506 -44.38 51.86 12.27
N VAL A 507 -44.67 51.10 11.21
CA VAL A 507 -45.53 51.59 10.10
C VAL A 507 -46.89 50.90 10.04
N THR A 508 -47.97 51.69 10.14
CA THR A 508 -49.37 51.25 10.00
C THR A 508 -49.88 51.48 8.57
N CYS A 509 -50.19 50.40 7.87
CA CYS A 509 -50.69 50.40 6.49
C CYS A 509 -52.16 50.83 6.38
N THR A 510 -52.50 51.76 5.46
CA THR A 510 -53.88 52.18 5.21
C THR A 510 -54.15 52.50 3.73
N GLY A 511 -55.20 51.91 3.13
CA GLY A 511 -55.66 52.25 1.76
C GLY A 511 -56.46 51.13 1.09
N PRO A 512 -57.37 51.41 0.13
CA PRO A 512 -58.09 50.38 -0.63
C PRO A 512 -57.30 49.87 -1.86
N ASP A 513 -57.19 48.55 -1.98
CA ASP A 513 -56.51 47.79 -3.06
C ASP A 513 -57.07 48.09 -4.46
N ASN A 514 -56.47 49.06 -5.15
CA ASN A 514 -56.71 49.32 -6.57
C ASN A 514 -55.38 49.61 -7.28
N LYS A 515 -54.68 48.58 -7.77
CA LYS A 515 -53.58 48.80 -8.75
C LYS A 515 -54.16 49.48 -10.01
N PRO A 516 -53.57 50.58 -10.51
CA PRO A 516 -52.37 51.27 -10.02
C PRO A 516 -52.73 52.26 -8.90
N GLY A 517 -52.25 51.98 -7.69
CA GLY A 517 -52.45 52.80 -6.50
C GLY A 517 -51.72 54.13 -6.65
N LYS A 518 -52.25 55.21 -6.06
CA LYS A 518 -51.83 56.59 -6.35
C LYS A 518 -50.51 57.02 -5.70
N GLU A 519 -49.76 56.10 -5.07
CA GLU A 519 -48.55 56.42 -4.32
C GLU A 519 -47.47 55.34 -4.52
N ASP A 520 -46.89 55.32 -5.73
CA ASP A 520 -45.63 54.63 -5.99
C ASP A 520 -44.48 55.32 -5.23
N ILE A 521 -43.46 54.56 -4.82
CA ILE A 521 -42.43 55.02 -3.89
C ILE A 521 -41.03 55.01 -4.51
N LEU A 522 -40.10 55.78 -3.96
CA LEU A 522 -38.69 55.77 -4.35
C LEU A 522 -37.83 54.94 -3.40
N VAL A 523 -36.67 54.49 -3.87
CA VAL A 523 -35.64 53.89 -3.00
C VAL A 523 -35.35 54.84 -1.83
N GLY A 524 -35.50 54.34 -0.61
CA GLY A 524 -35.39 55.07 0.65
C GLY A 524 -36.74 55.38 1.33
N GLN A 525 -37.88 55.10 0.69
CA GLN A 525 -39.23 55.35 1.24
C GLN A 525 -39.92 54.05 1.65
N VAL A 526 -40.86 54.11 2.61
CA VAL A 526 -41.62 52.95 3.09
C VAL A 526 -42.96 52.87 2.38
N CYS A 527 -43.36 51.66 1.97
CA CYS A 527 -44.68 51.46 1.38
C CYS A 527 -45.76 51.54 2.46
N GLU A 528 -46.79 52.38 2.25
CA GLU A 528 -47.91 52.53 3.19
C GLU A 528 -49.23 51.94 2.65
N ASP A 529 -49.23 51.46 1.41
CA ASP A 529 -50.39 50.85 0.75
C ASP A 529 -50.49 49.34 1.05
N VAL A 530 -51.65 48.89 1.54
CA VAL A 530 -51.97 47.50 1.85
C VAL A 530 -51.82 46.58 0.62
N GLY A 531 -52.05 47.09 -0.59
CA GLY A 531 -51.91 46.35 -1.85
C GLY A 531 -50.47 46.22 -2.36
N GLY A 532 -49.50 46.86 -1.69
CA GLY A 532 -48.11 46.98 -2.12
C GLY A 532 -47.87 48.17 -3.06
N CYS A 533 -46.63 48.65 -3.10
CA CYS A 533 -46.18 49.82 -3.86
C CYS A 533 -45.16 49.42 -4.93
N GLU A 534 -45.18 50.07 -6.10
CA GLU A 534 -44.08 49.94 -7.06
C GLU A 534 -42.93 50.88 -6.64
N CYS A 535 -41.71 50.36 -6.56
CA CYS A 535 -40.53 51.12 -6.18
C CYS A 535 -39.71 51.55 -7.39
N PHE A 536 -39.26 52.81 -7.41
CA PHE A 536 -38.48 53.41 -8.50
C PHE A 536 -37.13 53.95 -8.03
N LYS A 537 -36.09 53.86 -8.89
CA LYS A 537 -34.79 54.50 -8.67
C LYS A 537 -34.81 55.93 -9.20
N GLY A 538 -34.69 56.92 -8.31
CA GLY A 538 -34.58 58.33 -8.66
C GLY A 538 -35.93 59.03 -8.91
N SER A 539 -36.61 58.76 -10.02
CA SER A 539 -37.90 59.43 -10.34
C SER A 539 -38.95 58.44 -10.82
N ILE A 540 -40.22 58.64 -10.42
CA ILE A 540 -41.34 57.75 -10.75
C ILE A 540 -41.70 57.87 -12.23
N LYS A 541 -41.06 57.02 -13.03
CA LYS A 541 -41.25 56.84 -14.45
C LYS A 541 -41.07 55.35 -14.73
N THR A 542 -41.81 54.80 -15.68
CA THR A 542 -41.74 53.37 -16.02
C THR A 542 -40.31 52.89 -16.30
N GLU A 543 -39.46 53.72 -16.90
CA GLU A 543 -38.03 53.42 -17.17
C GLU A 543 -37.15 53.27 -15.92
N ASN A 544 -37.61 53.76 -14.77
CA ASN A 544 -36.90 53.75 -13.50
C ASN A 544 -37.51 52.75 -12.50
N TYR A 545 -38.47 51.94 -12.93
CA TYR A 545 -39.06 50.90 -12.09
C TYR A 545 -37.97 49.94 -11.62
N PHE A 546 -37.99 49.63 -10.33
CA PHE A 546 -37.01 48.76 -9.70
C PHE A 546 -37.63 47.45 -9.25
N LYS A 547 -38.65 47.47 -8.38
CA LYS A 547 -39.34 46.27 -7.87
C LYS A 547 -40.64 46.64 -7.16
N ASP A 548 -41.53 45.67 -6.97
CA ASP A 548 -42.69 45.83 -6.07
C ASP A 548 -42.25 45.63 -4.61
N VAL A 549 -42.85 46.39 -3.70
CA VAL A 549 -42.56 46.37 -2.26
C VAL A 549 -43.85 46.24 -1.47
N SER A 550 -43.92 45.25 -0.58
CA SER A 550 -45.07 45.04 0.30
C SER A 550 -45.21 46.15 1.34
N CYS A 551 -46.43 46.34 1.85
CA CYS A 551 -46.70 47.36 2.85
C CYS A 551 -45.83 47.24 4.11
N GLY A 552 -45.41 48.37 4.68
CA GLY A 552 -44.56 48.47 5.85
C GLY A 552 -43.07 48.27 5.54
N ILE A 553 -42.71 47.84 4.34
CA ILE A 553 -41.32 47.60 3.94
C ILE A 553 -40.74 48.85 3.26
N LYS A 554 -39.56 49.25 3.73
CA LYS A 554 -38.76 50.31 3.10
C LYS A 554 -38.24 49.79 1.76
N CYS A 555 -38.49 50.50 0.68
CA CYS A 555 -37.81 50.20 -0.57
C CYS A 555 -36.31 50.48 -0.42
N THR A 556 -35.52 49.43 -0.26
CA THR A 556 -34.05 49.49 -0.27
C THR A 556 -33.54 48.81 -1.54
N GLU A 557 -32.28 49.09 -1.89
CA GLU A 557 -31.63 48.42 -3.02
C GLU A 557 -31.37 46.93 -2.76
N GLU A 558 -31.59 46.45 -1.53
CA GLU A 558 -31.43 45.06 -1.10
C GLU A 558 -32.81 44.34 -1.00
N ASN A 559 -32.85 43.04 -1.28
CA ASN A 559 -34.08 42.22 -1.39
C ASN A 559 -34.84 42.02 -0.05
N PRO A 560 -36.19 41.94 -0.02
CA PRO A 560 -36.94 41.44 1.12
C PRO A 560 -37.43 39.98 0.97
N ASP A 561 -37.40 39.29 2.12
CA ASP A 561 -37.91 37.99 2.59
C ASP A 561 -37.34 36.63 2.11
N PRO A 562 -37.03 35.72 3.08
CA PRO A 562 -36.38 34.44 2.85
C PRO A 562 -37.34 33.38 2.26
N GLU A 563 -36.82 32.54 1.38
CA GLU A 563 -37.50 31.34 0.88
C GLU A 563 -38.04 30.46 2.03
N PRO A 564 -39.18 29.77 1.84
CA PRO A 564 -39.69 28.82 2.83
C PRO A 564 -38.63 27.77 3.15
N LEU A 565 -38.33 27.60 4.44
CA LEU A 565 -37.28 26.69 4.90
C LEU A 565 -37.53 25.26 4.37
N PRO A 566 -36.51 24.59 3.82
CA PRO A 566 -36.65 23.24 3.32
C PRO A 566 -37.06 22.27 4.46
N PRO A 567 -37.85 21.22 4.16
CA PRO A 567 -38.21 20.20 5.15
C PRO A 567 -36.96 19.43 5.64
N ILE A 568 -37.04 18.95 6.89
CA ILE A 568 -35.97 18.32 7.66
C ILE A 568 -36.42 16.95 8.20
N CYS A 569 -35.47 16.14 8.67
CA CYS A 569 -35.78 14.92 9.41
C CYS A 569 -36.00 15.23 10.90
N CYS A 570 -37.16 14.85 11.43
CA CYS A 570 -37.55 15.05 12.83
C CYS A 570 -37.74 13.71 13.53
N LEU A 571 -36.97 13.48 14.60
CA LEU A 571 -37.07 12.31 15.48
C LEU A 571 -37.94 12.64 16.70
N LYS A 572 -39.02 11.89 16.89
CA LYS A 572 -39.90 12.02 18.04
C LYS A 572 -40.51 10.68 18.43
N ASP A 573 -40.49 10.36 19.71
CA ASP A 573 -41.10 9.15 20.27
C ASP A 573 -40.66 7.87 19.53
N GLN A 574 -39.35 7.75 19.26
CA GLN A 574 -38.72 6.64 18.51
C GLN A 574 -39.21 6.48 17.06
N SER A 575 -39.82 7.52 16.49
CA SER A 575 -40.27 7.56 15.10
C SER A 575 -39.69 8.77 14.37
N VAL A 576 -39.44 8.61 13.06
CA VAL A 576 -38.86 9.66 12.22
C VAL A 576 -39.87 10.17 11.19
N SER A 577 -39.82 11.47 10.90
CA SER A 577 -40.73 12.11 9.96
C SER A 577 -40.04 13.24 9.18
N TRP A 578 -40.38 13.38 7.89
CA TRP A 578 -39.84 14.42 7.01
C TRP A 578 -40.81 15.60 6.94
N ILE A 579 -40.56 16.65 7.73
CA ILE A 579 -41.51 17.76 7.99
C ILE A 579 -40.81 19.11 7.99
N THR A 580 -41.57 20.21 7.91
CA THR A 580 -40.97 21.55 7.98
C THR A 580 -40.37 21.82 9.36
N PRO A 581 -39.27 22.60 9.48
CA PRO A 581 -38.60 22.84 10.77
C PRO A 581 -39.51 23.33 11.87
N THR A 582 -40.47 24.20 11.55
CA THR A 582 -41.45 24.76 12.50
C THR A 582 -42.48 23.75 13.01
N GLN A 583 -42.60 22.59 12.37
CA GLN A 583 -43.49 21.50 12.77
C GLN A 583 -42.78 20.42 13.60
N CYS A 584 -41.44 20.45 13.67
CA CYS A 584 -40.70 19.49 14.49
C CYS A 584 -40.84 19.85 15.97
N SER A 585 -41.47 18.95 16.73
CA SER A 585 -41.59 19.03 18.19
C SER A 585 -40.66 18.06 18.91
N GLY A 586 -39.75 17.41 18.16
CA GLY A 586 -38.74 16.49 18.65
C GLY A 586 -37.33 16.97 18.29
N GLU A 587 -36.38 16.05 18.19
CA GLU A 587 -35.00 16.34 17.79
C GLU A 587 -34.92 16.53 16.27
N VAL A 588 -34.31 17.63 15.84
CA VAL A 588 -33.99 17.87 14.42
C VAL A 588 -32.68 17.15 14.10
N LEU A 589 -32.72 16.24 13.12
CA LEU A 589 -31.53 15.54 12.65
C LEU A 589 -30.96 16.28 11.44
N GLU A 590 -29.87 17.02 11.66
CA GLU A 590 -29.22 17.84 10.64
C GLU A 590 -28.51 16.99 9.56
N GLY A 591 -28.49 17.50 8.32
CA GLY A 591 -27.81 16.87 7.17
C GLY A 591 -28.40 15.54 6.68
N VAL A 592 -29.48 15.04 7.30
CA VAL A 592 -30.15 13.82 6.86
C VAL A 592 -30.99 14.09 5.62
N SER A 593 -30.80 13.29 4.56
CA SER A 593 -31.62 13.40 3.35
C SER A 593 -33.02 12.82 3.57
N LYS A 594 -33.96 13.14 2.67
CA LYS A 594 -35.31 12.53 2.69
C LYS A 594 -35.26 11.00 2.63
N TYR A 595 -34.29 10.42 1.93
CA TYR A 595 -34.15 8.98 1.78
C TYR A 595 -33.53 8.33 3.02
N ASP A 596 -32.65 9.06 3.71
CA ASP A 596 -31.96 8.59 4.92
C ASP A 596 -32.78 8.81 6.20
N CYS A 597 -33.85 9.60 6.14
CA CYS A 597 -34.82 9.79 7.22
C CYS A 597 -35.73 8.56 7.39
N SER A 598 -35.14 7.41 7.68
CA SER A 598 -35.80 6.14 7.93
C SER A 598 -35.05 5.35 9.00
N LEU A 599 -35.79 4.54 9.77
CA LEU A 599 -35.22 3.64 10.77
C LEU A 599 -34.67 2.39 10.07
N LYS A 600 -33.52 1.92 10.54
CA LYS A 600 -32.86 0.69 10.09
C LYS A 600 -32.68 -0.24 11.28
N GLU A 601 -32.98 -1.52 11.11
CA GLU A 601 -32.58 -2.56 12.07
C GLU A 601 -31.14 -2.97 11.74
N VAL A 602 -30.27 -2.93 12.75
CA VAL A 602 -28.84 -3.21 12.62
C VAL A 602 -28.42 -4.12 13.76
N ASN A 603 -27.63 -5.15 13.48
CA ASN A 603 -26.99 -5.96 14.51
C ASN A 603 -25.54 -5.47 14.66
N ILE A 604 -25.16 -5.04 15.86
CA ILE A 604 -23.76 -4.76 16.17
C ILE A 604 -23.10 -6.11 16.44
N GLU A 605 -22.20 -6.52 15.55
CA GLU A 605 -21.41 -7.74 15.69
C GLU A 605 -20.22 -7.47 16.63
N ILE A 606 -20.16 -8.19 17.75
CA ILE A 606 -19.03 -8.17 18.68
C ILE A 606 -18.33 -9.51 18.56
N LYS A 607 -17.12 -9.51 18.01
CA LYS A 607 -16.28 -10.71 17.93
C LYS A 607 -15.66 -11.01 19.28
N ARG A 608 -15.24 -12.26 19.45
CA ARG A 608 -14.36 -12.65 20.54
C ARG A 608 -13.00 -11.95 20.38
N ASN A 609 -12.37 -11.62 21.50
CA ASN A 609 -11.15 -10.80 21.58
C ASN A 609 -11.42 -9.37 21.11
N VAL A 610 -10.69 -8.86 20.12
CA VAL A 610 -10.72 -7.46 19.70
C VAL A 610 -11.86 -7.24 18.70
N SER A 611 -12.59 -6.15 18.90
CA SER A 611 -13.57 -5.61 17.96
C SER A 611 -13.51 -4.10 17.98
N PHE A 612 -13.91 -3.49 16.88
CA PHE A 612 -14.06 -2.05 16.79
C PHE A 612 -15.52 -1.72 16.59
N TYR A 613 -16.01 -0.77 17.37
CA TYR A 613 -17.38 -0.31 17.31
C TYR A 613 -17.42 1.16 16.95
N GLN A 614 -18.05 1.47 15.83
CA GLN A 614 -18.40 2.84 15.48
C GLN A 614 -19.75 3.19 16.11
N ALA A 615 -19.78 4.19 16.98
CA ALA A 615 -20.99 4.57 17.70
C ALA A 615 -22.07 5.14 16.75
N LEU A 616 -23.26 4.55 16.80
CA LEU A 616 -24.41 4.87 15.95
C LEU A 616 -25.50 5.62 16.73
N LYS A 617 -26.39 6.32 16.02
CA LYS A 617 -27.58 6.93 16.63
C LYS A 617 -28.62 5.84 16.89
N ILE A 618 -28.66 5.36 18.14
CA ILE A 618 -29.62 4.36 18.60
C ILE A 618 -30.94 5.04 18.95
N VAL A 619 -32.02 4.52 18.38
CA VAL A 619 -33.38 5.03 18.56
C VAL A 619 -34.13 4.24 19.64
N ASN A 620 -33.90 2.93 19.75
CA ASN A 620 -34.50 2.06 20.76
C ASN A 620 -33.66 1.98 22.05
N SER A 621 -33.02 3.08 22.46
CA SER A 621 -32.10 3.09 23.62
C SER A 621 -32.73 2.73 24.96
N ASN A 622 -34.06 2.77 25.06
CA ASN A 622 -34.79 2.28 26.24
C ASN A 622 -34.79 0.74 26.34
N GLU A 623 -34.68 0.04 25.21
CA GLU A 623 -34.61 -1.43 25.13
C GLU A 623 -33.15 -1.90 25.11
N VAL A 624 -32.27 -1.10 24.51
CA VAL A 624 -30.83 -1.37 24.37
C VAL A 624 -30.04 -0.17 24.88
N PRO A 625 -29.89 -0.04 26.22
CA PRO A 625 -29.18 1.08 26.83
C PRO A 625 -27.68 0.83 26.72
N ILE A 626 -27.07 1.26 25.61
CA ILE A 626 -25.63 1.15 25.36
C ILE A 626 -25.01 2.50 25.00
N ASN A 627 -25.52 3.60 25.59
CA ASN A 627 -25.07 4.96 25.24
C ASN A 627 -23.73 5.31 25.91
N SER A 628 -23.31 4.55 26.92
CA SER A 628 -22.02 4.69 27.59
C SER A 628 -21.20 3.40 27.56
N ALA A 629 -19.90 3.52 27.81
CA ALA A 629 -19.00 2.38 27.88
C ALA A 629 -19.40 1.39 29.00
N LYS A 630 -19.84 1.90 30.15
CA LYS A 630 -20.33 1.06 31.24
C LYS A 630 -21.67 0.41 30.91
N GLU A 631 -22.60 1.16 30.33
CA GLU A 631 -23.90 0.66 29.86
C GLU A 631 -23.72 -0.49 28.85
N LEU A 632 -22.77 -0.36 27.93
CA LEU A 632 -22.42 -1.40 26.96
C LEU A 632 -21.90 -2.68 27.63
N ILE A 633 -21.01 -2.55 28.63
CA ILE A 633 -20.51 -3.68 29.42
C ILE A 633 -21.63 -4.36 30.20
N GLU A 634 -22.47 -3.56 30.87
CA GLU A 634 -23.61 -4.05 31.67
C GLU A 634 -24.63 -4.79 30.80
N TYR A 635 -24.97 -4.24 29.63
CA TYR A 635 -25.86 -4.87 28.66
C TYR A 635 -25.33 -6.22 28.17
N SER A 636 -24.00 -6.34 28.00
CA SER A 636 -23.35 -7.58 27.60
C SER A 636 -23.32 -8.65 28.71
N GLU A 637 -23.85 -8.37 29.90
CA GLU A 637 -23.80 -9.27 31.07
C GLU A 637 -22.35 -9.68 31.44
N GLY A 638 -21.38 -8.78 31.23
CA GLY A 638 -19.97 -9.02 31.54
C GLY A 638 -19.20 -9.81 30.50
N LYS A 639 -19.76 -10.01 29.30
CA LYS A 639 -19.03 -10.60 28.15
C LYS A 639 -18.00 -9.63 27.60
N ILE A 640 -18.34 -8.35 27.51
CA ILE A 640 -17.39 -7.28 27.16
C ILE A 640 -16.53 -6.98 28.38
N LEU A 641 -15.23 -7.15 28.20
CA LEU A 641 -14.21 -6.97 29.22
C LEU A 641 -13.64 -5.55 29.22
N VAL A 642 -13.52 -4.91 28.05
CA VAL A 642 -12.92 -3.58 27.91
C VAL A 642 -13.67 -2.77 26.87
N VAL A 643 -13.86 -1.49 27.16
CA VAL A 643 -14.27 -0.46 26.18
C VAL A 643 -13.32 0.73 26.29
N GLY A 644 -12.72 1.15 25.17
CA GLY A 644 -11.69 2.19 25.17
C GLY A 644 -11.80 3.18 24.01
N GLU A 645 -11.50 4.46 24.31
CA GLU A 645 -11.27 5.52 23.33
C GLU A 645 -9.76 5.77 23.21
N PHE A 646 -9.22 5.77 21.99
CA PHE A 646 -7.79 5.94 21.75
C PHE A 646 -7.52 7.14 20.84
N LEU A 647 -6.82 8.14 21.39
CA LEU A 647 -6.46 9.37 20.71
C LEU A 647 -5.05 9.79 21.14
N ASN A 648 -4.30 10.39 20.23
CA ASN A 648 -2.99 10.96 20.50
C ASN A 648 -1.96 9.99 21.11
N ASN A 649 -1.95 8.75 20.62
CA ASN A 649 -1.20 7.60 21.14
C ASN A 649 -1.69 7.07 22.49
N GLU A 650 -2.72 7.63 23.11
CA GLU A 650 -3.15 7.28 24.46
C GLU A 650 -4.59 6.75 24.50
N TRP A 651 -4.85 5.79 25.39
CA TRP A 651 -6.22 5.44 25.78
C TRP A 651 -6.77 6.52 26.69
N VAL A 652 -7.30 7.58 26.09
CA VAL A 652 -7.81 8.77 26.79
C VAL A 652 -8.99 8.45 27.71
N LYS A 653 -9.75 7.40 27.40
CA LYS A 653 -10.84 6.88 28.24
C LYS A 653 -10.88 5.36 28.18
N LEU A 654 -11.13 4.71 29.31
CA LEU A 654 -11.11 3.26 29.42
C LEU A 654 -12.03 2.79 30.56
N VAL A 655 -12.89 1.82 30.26
CA VAL A 655 -13.70 1.10 31.24
C VAL A 655 -13.40 -0.39 31.12
N LYS A 656 -13.22 -1.06 32.27
CA LYS A 656 -12.86 -2.48 32.34
C LYS A 656 -13.81 -3.24 33.26
N TYR A 657 -14.14 -4.46 32.87
CA TYR A 657 -14.87 -5.43 33.69
C TYR A 657 -13.90 -6.51 34.18
N ASN A 658 -13.92 -6.78 35.49
CA ASN A 658 -13.17 -7.87 36.10
C ASN A 658 -14.01 -8.52 37.19
N ASN A 659 -14.37 -9.79 37.02
CA ASN A 659 -15.01 -10.63 38.05
C ASN A 659 -16.22 -9.98 38.76
N GLY A 660 -17.09 -9.30 38.00
CA GLY A 660 -18.31 -8.67 38.53
C GLY A 660 -18.15 -7.18 38.86
N ASP A 661 -16.93 -6.66 38.87
CA ASP A 661 -16.65 -5.24 39.14
C ASP A 661 -16.31 -4.49 37.85
N ILE A 662 -16.95 -3.34 37.64
CA ILE A 662 -16.63 -2.41 36.55
C ILE A 662 -15.78 -1.26 37.11
N SER A 663 -14.59 -1.08 36.55
CA SER A 663 -13.60 -0.09 36.93
C SER A 663 -13.32 0.89 35.78
N GLY A 664 -12.86 2.10 36.12
CA GLY A 664 -12.70 3.21 35.17
C GLY A 664 -13.81 4.26 35.28
N GLN A 665 -13.55 5.45 34.76
CA GLN A 665 -14.56 6.51 34.68
C GLN A 665 -15.44 6.24 33.46
N ASP A 666 -16.75 6.14 33.68
CA ASP A 666 -17.70 5.96 32.57
C ASP A 666 -17.69 7.17 31.63
N PHE A 667 -17.96 6.90 30.36
CA PHE A 667 -17.99 7.90 29.30
C PHE A 667 -19.01 7.55 28.23
N ASN A 668 -19.59 8.59 27.62
CA ASN A 668 -20.57 8.43 26.55
C ASN A 668 -19.89 7.96 25.26
N LEU A 669 -20.56 7.07 24.54
CA LEU A 669 -20.19 6.67 23.18
C LEU A 669 -20.73 7.74 22.22
N GLU A 670 -19.85 8.64 21.81
CA GLU A 670 -20.17 9.79 20.97
C GLU A 670 -20.38 9.35 19.51
N LEU A 671 -21.47 9.83 18.91
CA LEU A 671 -21.86 9.47 17.54
C LEU A 671 -20.72 9.67 16.55
N GLY A 672 -20.49 8.65 15.74
CA GLY A 672 -19.46 8.66 14.70
C GLY A 672 -18.05 8.35 15.20
N LYS A 673 -17.76 8.32 16.50
CA LYS A 673 -16.45 7.87 17.00
C LYS A 673 -16.32 6.36 16.99
N ALA A 674 -15.08 5.89 16.89
CA ALA A 674 -14.71 4.49 17.02
C ALA A 674 -14.18 4.18 18.42
N TYR A 675 -14.52 3.00 18.91
CA TYR A 675 -14.13 2.48 20.21
C TYR A 675 -13.57 1.06 20.07
N LEU A 676 -12.53 0.75 20.84
CA LEU A 676 -12.08 -0.62 21.02
C LEU A 676 -13.01 -1.33 21.98
N ILE A 677 -13.41 -2.55 21.60
CA ILE A 677 -14.12 -3.49 22.45
C ILE A 677 -13.26 -4.74 22.57
N ILE A 678 -13.03 -5.21 23.80
CA ILE A 678 -12.48 -6.54 24.04
C ILE A 678 -13.56 -7.41 24.66
N SER A 679 -13.89 -8.53 24.03
CA SER A 679 -14.94 -9.46 24.50
C SER A 679 -14.41 -10.86 24.76
N ALA A 680 -14.94 -11.53 25.78
CA ALA A 680 -14.63 -12.92 26.09
C ALA A 680 -15.27 -13.92 25.10
N GLU A 681 -16.36 -13.52 24.45
CA GLU A 681 -17.12 -14.35 23.51
C GLU A 681 -17.74 -13.51 22.37
N GLU A 682 -18.10 -14.18 21.29
CA GLU A 682 -18.76 -13.57 20.13
C GLU A 682 -20.28 -13.50 20.34
N PHE A 683 -20.89 -12.36 20.03
CA PHE A 683 -22.34 -12.17 20.10
C PHE A 683 -22.80 -10.94 19.29
N GLU A 684 -24.11 -10.80 19.10
CA GLU A 684 -24.73 -9.68 18.39
C GLU A 684 -25.62 -8.85 19.32
N ILE A 685 -25.62 -7.53 19.13
CA ILE A 685 -26.52 -6.59 19.82
C ILE A 685 -27.51 -6.01 18.80
N PRO A 686 -28.80 -6.40 18.83
CA PRO A 686 -29.79 -5.89 17.90
C PRO A 686 -30.23 -4.47 18.28
N ILE A 687 -30.03 -3.50 17.39
CA ILE A 687 -30.43 -2.10 17.59
C ILE A 687 -31.31 -1.60 16.45
N THR A 688 -32.10 -0.58 16.75
CA THR A 688 -32.76 0.26 15.74
C THR A 688 -32.00 1.57 15.64
N SER A 689 -31.44 1.88 14.47
CA SER A 689 -30.63 3.08 14.24
C SER A 689 -31.19 3.95 13.11
N ILE A 690 -30.68 5.19 13.04
CA ILE A 690 -30.84 6.07 11.88
C ILE A 690 -29.49 6.43 11.29
N SER A 691 -29.42 6.47 9.95
CA SER A 691 -28.23 6.92 9.22
C SER A 691 -28.10 8.42 9.39
N LEU A 692 -27.05 8.88 10.07
CA LEU A 692 -26.68 10.29 10.12
C LEU A 692 -25.48 10.52 9.22
N PRO A 693 -25.39 11.67 8.53
CA PRO A 693 -24.13 12.06 7.89
C PRO A 693 -23.05 12.14 8.98
N PHE A 694 -21.87 11.61 8.68
CA PHE A 694 -20.76 11.66 9.62
C PHE A 694 -20.46 13.12 9.92
N LYS A 695 -20.45 13.47 11.21
CA LYS A 695 -19.90 14.74 11.64
C LYS A 695 -18.40 14.64 11.40
N GLU A 696 -17.85 15.56 10.60
CA GLU A 696 -16.41 15.61 10.34
C GLU A 696 -15.66 15.57 11.68
N ILE A 697 -14.92 14.50 11.89
CA ILE A 697 -13.87 14.45 12.91
C ILE A 697 -12.73 15.28 12.33
N ASP A 698 -12.36 16.34 13.03
CA ASP A 698 -11.20 17.13 12.65
C ASP A 698 -9.94 16.38 13.06
N LEU A 699 -9.44 15.55 12.13
CA LEU A 699 -8.21 14.80 12.32
C LEU A 699 -6.98 15.71 12.40
N THR A 700 -7.02 16.91 11.83
CA THR A 700 -5.85 17.81 11.76
C THR A 700 -5.39 18.34 13.12
N ASN A 701 -6.24 18.24 14.15
CA ASN A 701 -5.90 18.61 15.53
C ASN A 701 -5.35 17.44 16.38
N LEU A 702 -5.25 16.26 15.80
CA LEU A 702 -4.73 15.06 16.46
C LEU A 702 -3.26 14.83 16.05
N LEU A 703 -2.52 14.09 16.86
CA LEU A 703 -1.10 13.79 16.62
C LEU A 703 -0.81 12.32 16.91
N GLY A 704 0.09 11.69 16.16
CA GLY A 704 0.42 10.27 16.35
C GLY A 704 -0.77 9.35 16.09
N TRP A 705 -0.81 8.20 16.77
CA TRP A 705 -1.82 7.17 16.52
C TRP A 705 -3.18 7.53 17.11
N ASN A 706 -4.22 7.34 16.31
CA ASN A 706 -5.61 7.61 16.67
C ASN A 706 -6.50 6.49 16.14
N LEU A 707 -7.44 6.02 16.96
CA LEU A 707 -8.49 5.10 16.53
C LEU A 707 -9.60 5.92 15.89
N VAL A 708 -9.83 5.71 14.60
CA VAL A 708 -10.81 6.43 13.79
C VAL A 708 -11.82 5.45 13.20
N PRO A 709 -13.08 5.87 13.02
CA PRO A 709 -14.08 5.04 12.34
C PRO A 709 -13.72 4.81 10.88
N SER A 710 -13.85 3.58 10.39
CA SER A 710 -13.62 3.30 8.96
C SER A 710 -14.59 4.06 8.07
N GLY A 711 -15.83 4.25 8.54
CA GLY A 711 -16.86 5.00 7.82
C GLY A 711 -16.54 6.49 7.58
N TYR A 712 -15.53 7.06 8.26
CA TYR A 712 -15.04 8.40 7.94
C TYR A 712 -14.49 8.49 6.50
N PHE A 713 -13.99 7.37 5.98
CA PHE A 713 -13.42 7.26 4.64
C PHE A 713 -14.42 6.76 3.59
N ASP A 714 -15.69 6.56 3.95
CA ASP A 714 -16.71 6.02 3.03
C ASP A 714 -16.88 6.90 1.78
N GLY A 715 -16.69 6.29 0.62
CA GLY A 715 -16.76 6.99 -0.68
C GLY A 715 -15.52 7.81 -1.03
N ILE A 716 -14.50 7.82 -0.15
CA ILE A 716 -13.20 8.46 -0.37
C ILE A 716 -12.13 7.39 -0.58
N ALA A 717 -11.99 6.44 0.36
CA ALA A 717 -10.98 5.38 0.32
C ALA A 717 -11.60 3.99 0.64
N GLN A 718 -11.11 2.95 -0.04
CA GLN A 718 -11.49 1.55 0.23
C GLN A 718 -10.35 0.75 0.87
N TYR A 719 -9.10 1.08 0.52
CA TYR A 719 -7.91 0.40 1.01
C TYR A 719 -7.04 1.34 1.84
N THR A 720 -6.21 0.77 2.73
CA THR A 720 -5.24 1.54 3.54
C THR A 720 -4.35 2.46 2.71
N THR A 721 -4.06 2.06 1.47
CA THR A 721 -3.25 2.80 0.51
C THR A 721 -3.96 3.99 -0.09
N ASP A 722 -5.27 3.89 -0.30
CA ASP A 722 -6.06 5.00 -0.85
C ASP A 722 -6.00 6.19 0.11
N ILE A 723 -6.07 5.93 1.42
CA ILE A 723 -5.93 6.95 2.47
C ILE A 723 -4.58 7.66 2.36
N LEU A 724 -3.48 6.90 2.26
CA LEU A 724 -2.12 7.46 2.26
C LEU A 724 -1.80 8.24 0.98
N THR A 725 -2.41 7.89 -0.15
CA THR A 725 -2.18 8.59 -1.43
C THR A 725 -3.15 9.72 -1.72
N ASP A 726 -4.13 9.95 -0.86
CA ASP A 726 -5.13 11.01 -1.04
C ASP A 726 -4.60 12.35 -0.55
N GLN A 727 -4.73 13.39 -1.38
CA GLN A 727 -4.28 14.75 -1.06
C GLN A 727 -5.01 15.34 0.14
N ASP A 728 -6.26 14.94 0.39
CA ASP A 728 -7.04 15.41 1.53
C ASP A 728 -6.55 14.80 2.86
N PHE A 729 -5.67 13.79 2.80
CA PHE A 729 -5.15 13.05 3.95
C PHE A 729 -3.62 13.02 4.05
N GLU A 730 -2.89 13.92 3.38
CA GLU A 730 -1.41 13.99 3.40
C GLU A 730 -0.79 14.07 4.83
N TYR A 731 -1.58 14.47 5.83
CA TYR A 731 -1.15 14.48 7.23
C TYR A 731 -1.17 13.10 7.90
N ILE A 732 -1.71 12.06 7.25
CA ILE A 732 -1.72 10.68 7.73
C ILE A 732 -0.50 9.95 7.15
N SER A 733 0.48 9.60 7.99
CA SER A 733 1.69 8.89 7.55
C SER A 733 1.58 7.37 7.57
N GLN A 734 0.68 6.82 8.41
CA GLN A 734 0.56 5.37 8.59
C GLN A 734 -0.90 4.97 8.85
N VAL A 735 -1.28 3.79 8.41
CA VAL A 735 -2.60 3.18 8.66
C VAL A 735 -2.39 1.77 9.20
N ALA A 736 -3.17 1.37 10.20
CA ALA A 736 -3.16 0.03 10.75
C ALA A 736 -4.56 -0.58 10.82
N VAL A 737 -4.66 -1.84 10.42
CA VAL A 737 -5.87 -2.68 10.49
C VAL A 737 -5.56 -3.85 11.40
N TRP A 738 -6.51 -4.27 12.24
CA TRP A 738 -6.30 -5.40 13.14
C TRP A 738 -6.49 -6.72 12.40
N ASP A 739 -5.58 -7.66 12.63
CA ASP A 739 -5.64 -9.02 12.10
C ASP A 739 -6.11 -9.97 13.22
N ASP A 740 -7.33 -10.49 13.08
CA ASP A 740 -7.92 -11.40 14.06
C ASP A 740 -7.17 -12.75 14.15
N GLU A 741 -6.55 -13.21 13.06
CA GLU A 741 -5.84 -14.50 13.03
C GLU A 741 -4.48 -14.38 13.73
N LEU A 742 -3.75 -13.30 13.46
CA LEU A 742 -2.41 -13.06 13.99
C LEU A 742 -2.44 -12.37 15.37
N SER A 743 -3.60 -11.84 15.79
CA SER A 743 -3.77 -11.00 16.98
C SER A 743 -2.73 -9.86 17.01
N SER A 744 -2.55 -9.24 15.85
CA SER A 744 -1.60 -8.15 15.63
C SER A 744 -2.16 -7.14 14.65
N PHE A 745 -1.57 -5.96 14.60
CA PHE A 745 -1.91 -4.99 13.56
C PHE A 745 -1.11 -5.27 12.29
N ASN A 746 -1.81 -5.25 11.17
CA ASN A 746 -1.24 -5.11 9.85
C ASN A 746 -1.15 -3.63 9.51
N TYR A 747 0.04 -3.17 9.11
CA TYR A 747 0.33 -1.76 8.92
C TYR A 747 0.66 -1.45 7.46
N THR A 748 0.33 -0.23 7.05
CA THR A 748 0.72 0.40 5.80
C THR A 748 1.37 1.74 6.14
N ILE A 749 2.54 2.00 5.60
CA ILE A 749 3.37 3.17 5.87
C ILE A 749 3.71 3.83 4.55
N GLU A 750 3.53 5.14 4.48
CA GLU A 750 4.13 5.97 3.45
C GLU A 750 5.52 6.40 3.92
N ASP A 751 6.57 6.01 3.19
CA ASP A 751 7.92 6.45 3.52
C ASP A 751 8.16 7.85 2.93
N LEU A 752 8.18 8.84 3.81
CA LEU A 752 8.43 10.24 3.47
C LEU A 752 9.93 10.56 3.28
N ASP A 753 10.83 9.59 3.53
CA ASP A 753 12.29 9.75 3.38
C ASP A 753 12.82 9.31 1.99
N VAL A 754 11.93 8.99 1.05
CA VAL A 754 12.26 8.56 -0.31
C VAL A 754 12.19 9.77 -1.25
N PRO A 755 13.09 9.93 -2.24
CA PRO A 755 13.15 11.14 -3.07
C PRO A 755 11.80 11.47 -3.74
N GLU A 756 11.43 12.76 -3.77
CA GLU A 756 10.18 13.24 -4.41
C GLU A 756 9.94 12.58 -5.78
N GLY A 757 8.79 11.91 -5.91
CA GLY A 757 8.39 11.18 -7.11
C GLY A 757 8.47 9.65 -7.01
N THR A 758 8.83 9.11 -5.84
CA THR A 758 8.65 7.69 -5.50
C THR A 758 7.92 7.57 -4.18
N ASP A 759 6.59 7.55 -4.21
CA ASP A 759 5.77 7.13 -3.07
C ASP A 759 5.98 5.62 -2.90
N GLU A 760 7.09 5.21 -2.28
CA GLU A 760 7.28 3.82 -1.89
C GLU A 760 6.41 3.56 -0.66
N MET A 761 5.26 2.93 -0.89
CA MET A 761 4.42 2.44 0.17
C MET A 761 4.92 1.08 0.66
N PHE A 762 5.13 0.99 1.98
CA PHE A 762 5.58 -0.22 2.65
C PHE A 762 4.44 -0.80 3.48
N GLY A 763 4.27 -2.12 3.44
CA GLY A 763 3.29 -2.82 4.25
C GLY A 763 2.19 -3.49 3.44
N THR A 764 1.10 -3.84 4.12
CA THR A 764 0.08 -4.77 3.62
C THR A 764 -1.18 -4.05 3.17
N TYR A 765 -1.61 -4.29 1.93
CA TYR A 765 -2.83 -3.73 1.36
C TYR A 765 -4.06 -4.37 2.00
N HIS A 766 -4.78 -3.61 2.82
CA HIS A 766 -5.99 -4.09 3.50
C HIS A 766 -7.22 -3.25 3.16
N ASP A 767 -8.34 -3.94 2.98
CA ASP A 767 -9.66 -3.32 2.85
C ASP A 767 -10.11 -2.83 4.23
N ILE A 768 -10.27 -1.51 4.38
CA ILE A 768 -10.62 -0.88 5.65
C ILE A 768 -12.08 -1.12 6.05
N SER A 769 -12.93 -1.54 5.10
CA SER A 769 -14.36 -1.81 5.34
C SER A 769 -14.60 -3.12 6.10
N THR A 770 -13.55 -3.93 6.29
CA THR A 770 -13.61 -5.20 7.02
C THR A 770 -13.83 -5.05 8.53
N GLN A 771 -13.60 -3.85 9.08
CA GLN A 771 -13.81 -3.51 10.48
C GLN A 771 -14.35 -2.09 10.63
N GLN A 772 -15.03 -1.78 11.74
CA GLN A 772 -15.68 -0.47 11.93
C GLN A 772 -14.73 0.63 12.45
N GLY A 773 -13.49 0.28 12.79
CA GLY A 773 -12.47 1.24 13.20
C GLY A 773 -11.08 0.79 12.78
N ILE A 774 -10.24 1.75 12.42
CA ILE A 774 -8.84 1.57 12.02
C ILE A 774 -7.96 2.54 12.80
N PHE A 775 -6.66 2.27 12.85
CA PHE A 775 -5.71 3.21 13.43
C PHE A 775 -5.06 4.02 12.32
N VAL A 776 -5.00 5.34 12.51
CA VAL A 776 -4.26 6.24 11.63
C VAL A 776 -3.22 7.00 12.44
N ARG A 777 -2.02 7.16 11.88
CA ARG A 777 -0.94 7.94 12.48
C ARG A 777 -0.87 9.30 11.80
N ILE A 778 -1.05 10.35 12.59
CA ILE A 778 -1.03 11.73 12.12
C ILE A 778 0.35 12.31 12.39
N SER A 779 0.97 12.81 11.32
CA SER A 779 2.31 13.42 11.32
C SER A 779 2.30 14.76 12.05
N GLN A 780 3.46 15.18 12.56
CA GLN A 780 3.62 16.49 13.23
C GLN A 780 3.72 17.65 12.25
#